data_AF-A0A416VNY8-F1
#
_entry.id   AF-A0A416VNY8-F1
#
_cell.length_a   1.000
_cell.length_b   1.000
_cell.length_c   1.000
_cell.angle_alpha   90.00
_cell.angle_beta   90.00
_cell.angle_gamma   90.00
#
_symmetry.space_group_name_H-M   'P 1'
#
loop_
_entity.id
_entity.type
_entity.pdbx_description
1 polymer ?
#
loop_
_entity_poly.entity_id
_entity_poly.type
_entity_poly.pdbx_seq_one_letter_code
_entity_poly.pdbx_strand_id
1 'polypeptide(L)'
;MRSKVTTSDKSIDNAGIPSDYKLAIAEYIWNSFDAKASNVNIQFEANELGHISYFVISDNGEGINLSTIASTFGAFLDSQKQQSYQRTSDVRGKKGKGRFSFINFCSKAIWKTRYKAEDDSILQYEITISAGDKDHYETDNKQKITSGTTGTDVFFHDLKDFSAGHFYAPSFSEFLAQEFGWFLYLNKQKGYTLTMNGNAIDYEYLIAESETINETISDYDFEISYIRWEKNIGDKFYYYYLKSDKFELGKELTSFNNNAINFFHSLYIVSPYFDNFIFEEKPYPRLDGVKNQSDETYKILKKRLLTLLREREKRFVKEDAANKLIADYDRNGILPVFRDNKYEKERKQDLLNVIKEIYCIQPKIFKGLKREQSQTCVGFLNLLLDTDERENILSILNSIVSISTEERVQLAQTLRTTSLSRILRTIKMIKNRCEVVEQLRNLVFDLKKFSTEREHIQLAIEDNYWLFGEQFHLVSADETFEKALSNYLYVLDGEEKKEQINSPEHNRRPDIFMCRKHKVADTTDFSNMLEENVIVELKRPTVTIGKKQFRQIEDYLDLIKGEERFNSQMRSWKFFVVSNKVDDFIKDQYKAFQDKNKRFLVHIKEQFEIYAMTWDDIFQLFEIKHNFLLDKLDFDKKTIEEEIKLYANNRVAADRIVNNVRKLETW
;
A
#
# COMPACT_ATOMS: atom_id res chain seq x y z
N MET A 1 -25.64 -59.04 11.40
CA MET A 1 -24.50 -59.67 10.69
C MET A 1 -23.28 -58.78 10.84
N ARG A 2 -22.17 -59.31 11.36
CA ARG A 2 -20.92 -58.57 11.53
C ARG A 2 -20.00 -58.80 10.33
N SER A 3 -19.41 -57.74 9.81
CA SER A 3 -18.57 -57.77 8.61
C SER A 3 -17.31 -56.93 8.80
N LYS A 4 -16.21 -57.35 8.18
CA LYS A 4 -14.92 -56.68 8.27
C LYS A 4 -14.71 -55.72 7.09
N VAL A 5 -14.17 -54.54 7.37
CA VAL A 5 -13.72 -53.56 6.38
C VAL A 5 -12.38 -54.04 5.78
N THR A 6 -12.09 -53.70 4.52
CA THR A 6 -10.84 -54.07 3.82
C THR A 6 -9.58 -53.41 4.38
N THR A 7 -9.64 -52.74 5.53
CA THR A 7 -8.52 -52.02 6.16
C THR A 7 -8.43 -52.32 7.65
N SER A 8 -7.34 -51.90 8.30
CA SER A 8 -7.13 -52.05 9.75
C SER A 8 -7.43 -50.76 10.50
N ASP A 9 -7.76 -50.86 11.80
CA ASP A 9 -7.96 -49.70 12.68
C ASP A 9 -6.83 -48.66 12.61
N LYS A 10 -5.58 -49.11 12.66
CA LYS A 10 -4.40 -48.24 12.56
C LYS A 10 -4.35 -47.48 11.23
N SER A 11 -4.84 -48.08 10.16
CA SER A 11 -4.88 -47.46 8.84
C SER A 11 -5.99 -46.40 8.75
N ILE A 12 -7.10 -46.60 9.48
CA ILE A 12 -8.21 -45.64 9.59
C ILE A 12 -7.76 -44.41 10.38
N ASP A 13 -7.09 -44.60 11.52
CA ASP A 13 -6.60 -43.50 12.35
C ASP A 13 -5.58 -42.60 11.61
N ASN A 14 -4.71 -43.20 10.79
CA ASN A 14 -3.71 -42.47 10.00
C ASN A 14 -4.25 -41.92 8.67
N ALA A 15 -5.56 -42.05 8.42
CA ALA A 15 -6.15 -41.69 7.13
C ALA A 15 -6.40 -40.19 6.95
N GLY A 16 -6.06 -39.35 7.93
CA GLY A 16 -6.34 -37.91 7.90
C GLY A 16 -7.83 -37.61 8.06
N ILE A 17 -8.47 -38.28 9.02
CA ILE A 17 -9.86 -38.00 9.42
C ILE A 17 -9.89 -36.58 10.05
N PRO A 18 -10.87 -35.71 9.72
CA PRO A 18 -10.92 -34.37 10.27
C PRO A 18 -11.00 -34.41 11.79
N SER A 19 -10.12 -33.72 12.52
CA SER A 19 -10.14 -33.70 13.99
C SER A 19 -11.12 -32.69 14.58
N ASP A 20 -11.57 -31.72 13.80
CA ASP A 20 -12.57 -30.73 14.19
C ASP A 20 -13.98 -31.31 14.02
N TYR A 21 -14.80 -31.23 15.09
CA TYR A 21 -16.20 -31.67 15.08
C TYR A 21 -17.02 -31.01 13.96
N LYS A 22 -16.72 -29.75 13.62
CA LYS A 22 -17.42 -29.01 12.57
C LYS A 22 -17.24 -29.68 11.22
N LEU A 23 -15.99 -30.01 10.89
CA LEU A 23 -15.63 -30.72 9.67
C LEU A 23 -16.18 -32.15 9.67
N ALA A 24 -16.16 -32.82 10.82
CA ALA A 24 -16.72 -34.17 10.94
C ALA A 24 -18.24 -34.17 10.68
N ILE A 25 -19.00 -33.25 11.25
CA ILE A 25 -20.44 -33.08 10.96
C ILE A 25 -20.65 -32.72 9.48
N ALA A 26 -19.81 -31.85 8.91
CA ALA A 26 -19.90 -31.48 7.50
C ALA A 26 -19.73 -32.67 6.55
N GLU A 27 -18.88 -33.65 6.87
CA GLU A 27 -18.75 -34.88 6.08
C GLU A 27 -20.08 -35.65 5.99
N TYR A 28 -20.87 -35.71 7.07
CA TYR A 28 -22.18 -36.36 7.05
C TYR A 28 -23.19 -35.61 6.19
N ILE A 29 -23.21 -34.28 6.29
CA ILE A 29 -24.08 -33.43 5.46
C ILE A 29 -23.71 -33.58 3.98
N TRP A 30 -22.41 -33.59 3.64
CA TRP A 30 -21.96 -33.85 2.27
C TRP A 30 -22.31 -35.26 1.80
N ASN A 31 -22.22 -36.28 2.67
CA ASN A 31 -22.66 -37.63 2.32
C ASN A 31 -24.15 -37.69 2.00
N SER A 32 -24.99 -36.93 2.70
CA SER A 32 -26.41 -36.81 2.41
C SER A 32 -26.67 -36.18 1.03
N PHE A 33 -25.99 -35.07 0.70
CA PHE A 33 -26.10 -34.46 -0.64
C PHE A 33 -25.54 -35.36 -1.75
N ASP A 34 -24.43 -36.05 -1.50
CA ASP A 34 -23.87 -37.05 -2.41
C ASP A 34 -24.83 -38.24 -2.65
N ALA A 35 -25.74 -38.52 -1.70
CA ALA A 35 -26.83 -39.48 -1.82
C ALA A 35 -28.09 -38.88 -2.47
N LYS A 36 -27.94 -37.74 -3.16
CA LYS A 36 -28.99 -36.98 -3.86
C LYS A 36 -30.12 -36.50 -2.95
N ALA A 37 -29.86 -36.29 -1.67
CA ALA A 37 -30.83 -35.66 -0.79
C ALA A 37 -31.02 -34.18 -1.17
N SER A 38 -32.27 -33.73 -1.24
CA SER A 38 -32.60 -32.31 -1.31
C SER A 38 -32.73 -31.70 0.08
N ASN A 39 -33.10 -32.47 1.10
CA ASN A 39 -33.37 -31.98 2.44
C ASN A 39 -32.48 -32.73 3.43
N VAL A 40 -31.68 -31.97 4.18
CA VAL A 40 -30.83 -32.48 5.26
C VAL A 40 -31.20 -31.75 6.55
N ASN A 41 -31.36 -32.50 7.64
CA ASN A 41 -31.73 -31.99 8.95
C ASN A 41 -30.75 -32.47 10.02
N ILE A 42 -30.24 -31.52 10.81
CA ILE A 42 -29.44 -31.75 12.00
C ILE A 42 -30.38 -31.60 13.20
N GLN A 43 -30.61 -32.66 13.95
CA GLN A 43 -31.50 -32.61 15.11
C GLN A 43 -30.79 -33.10 16.36
N PHE A 44 -30.89 -32.33 17.44
CA PHE A 44 -30.35 -32.70 18.74
C PHE A 44 -31.22 -32.22 19.89
N GLU A 45 -31.24 -32.99 20.98
CA GLU A 45 -31.89 -32.62 22.24
C GLU A 45 -30.85 -32.58 23.35
N ALA A 46 -30.90 -31.52 24.14
CA ALA A 46 -30.00 -31.32 25.27
C ALA A 46 -30.76 -31.04 26.55
N ASN A 47 -30.21 -31.49 27.67
CA ASN A 47 -30.72 -31.15 29.00
C ASN A 47 -30.23 -29.76 29.46
N GLU A 48 -30.69 -29.32 30.64
CA GLU A 48 -30.33 -28.02 31.22
C GLU A 48 -28.82 -27.83 31.46
N LEU A 49 -28.08 -28.94 31.63
CA LEU A 49 -26.62 -28.93 31.80
C LEU A 49 -25.87 -28.91 30.46
N GLY A 50 -26.58 -28.87 29.32
CA GLY A 50 -26.01 -28.86 27.98
C GLY A 50 -25.53 -30.21 27.47
N HIS A 51 -25.80 -31.30 28.20
CA HIS A 51 -25.53 -32.66 27.74
C HIS A 51 -26.56 -33.06 26.68
N ILE A 52 -26.06 -33.53 25.53
CA ILE A 52 -26.90 -33.93 24.40
C ILE A 52 -27.31 -35.40 24.58
N SER A 53 -28.59 -35.65 24.82
CA SER A 53 -29.15 -37.01 24.96
C SER A 53 -29.52 -37.66 23.63
N TYR A 54 -29.69 -36.84 22.59
CA TYR A 54 -30.10 -37.27 21.26
C TYR A 54 -29.39 -36.41 20.22
N PHE A 55 -28.76 -37.04 19.23
CA PHE A 55 -28.19 -36.36 18.07
C PHE A 55 -28.33 -37.24 16.82
N VAL A 56 -28.98 -36.69 15.80
CA VAL A 56 -29.19 -37.33 14.51
C VAL A 56 -28.93 -36.36 13.36
N ILE A 57 -28.38 -36.87 12.26
CA ILE A 57 -28.39 -36.19 10.96
C ILE A 57 -29.25 -37.03 10.02
N SER A 58 -30.30 -36.43 9.48
CA SER A 58 -31.31 -37.08 8.65
C SER A 58 -31.34 -36.50 7.25
N ASP A 59 -31.52 -37.35 6.25
CA ASP A 59 -31.70 -36.95 4.85
C ASP A 59 -32.81 -37.71 4.13
N ASN A 60 -33.26 -37.15 3.00
CA ASN A 60 -34.26 -37.74 2.11
C ASN A 60 -33.67 -38.32 0.81
N GLY A 61 -32.39 -38.70 0.83
CA GLY A 61 -31.70 -39.22 -0.35
C GLY A 61 -32.15 -40.63 -0.77
N GLU A 62 -31.33 -41.28 -1.60
CA GLU A 62 -31.63 -42.63 -2.15
C GLU A 62 -31.51 -43.76 -1.11
N GLY A 63 -30.85 -43.50 0.02
CA GLY A 63 -30.48 -44.53 0.99
C GLY A 63 -29.32 -45.42 0.52
N ILE A 64 -28.94 -46.40 1.34
CA ILE A 64 -27.80 -47.29 1.07
C ILE A 64 -28.32 -48.69 0.75
N ASN A 65 -28.18 -49.13 -0.50
CA ASN A 65 -28.62 -50.46 -0.90
C ASN A 65 -27.82 -51.55 -0.18
N LEU A 66 -28.51 -52.48 0.49
CA LEU A 66 -27.88 -53.58 1.21
C LEU A 66 -27.04 -54.48 0.29
N SER A 67 -27.38 -54.63 -0.98
CA SER A 67 -26.58 -55.44 -1.93
C SER A 67 -25.21 -54.83 -2.21
N THR A 68 -25.06 -53.52 -2.08
CA THR A 68 -23.80 -52.78 -2.29
C THR A 68 -23.12 -52.40 -0.96
N ILE A 69 -23.57 -52.94 0.18
CA ILE A 69 -23.01 -52.57 1.49
C ILE A 69 -21.52 -52.93 1.61
N ALA A 70 -21.13 -54.08 1.06
CA ALA A 70 -19.74 -54.53 1.09
C ALA A 70 -18.81 -53.59 0.30
N SER A 71 -19.29 -52.98 -0.79
CA SER A 71 -18.51 -52.03 -1.57
C SER A 71 -18.59 -50.60 -1.05
N THR A 72 -19.65 -50.23 -0.32
CA THR A 72 -19.82 -48.88 0.23
C THR A 72 -19.20 -48.72 1.62
N PHE A 73 -19.47 -49.66 2.54
CA PHE A 73 -18.96 -49.67 3.91
C PHE A 73 -17.76 -50.59 4.08
N GLY A 74 -17.75 -51.75 3.40
CA GLY A 74 -16.65 -52.71 3.45
C GLY A 74 -15.39 -52.25 2.72
N ALA A 75 -15.50 -51.40 1.69
CA ALA A 75 -14.34 -50.90 0.94
C ALA A 75 -13.82 -49.58 1.54
N PHE A 76 -12.58 -49.58 2.04
CA PHE A 76 -11.88 -48.38 2.51
C PHE A 76 -10.97 -47.84 1.40
N LEU A 77 -10.96 -46.52 1.16
CA LEU A 77 -10.25 -45.87 0.04
C LEU A 77 -10.73 -46.21 -1.38
N ASP A 78 -11.75 -47.06 -1.52
CA ASP A 78 -12.33 -47.45 -2.80
C ASP A 78 -13.74 -46.84 -2.91
N SER A 79 -13.80 -45.60 -3.40
CA SER A 79 -15.07 -44.93 -3.65
C SER A 79 -15.65 -45.40 -4.98
N GLN A 80 -16.80 -46.06 -4.95
CA GLN A 80 -17.55 -46.46 -6.16
C GLN A 80 -18.06 -45.28 -7.00
N LYS A 81 -17.93 -44.03 -6.51
CA LYS A 81 -18.27 -42.84 -7.28
C LYS A 81 -17.26 -42.68 -8.43
N GLN A 82 -17.69 -43.08 -9.62
CA GLN A 82 -16.88 -43.10 -10.84
C GLN A 82 -16.11 -41.78 -11.02
N GLN A 83 -14.84 -41.88 -11.42
CA GLN A 83 -14.04 -40.73 -11.83
C GLN A 83 -14.58 -40.19 -13.16
N SER A 84 -15.64 -39.37 -13.13
CA SER A 84 -15.94 -38.52 -14.26
C SER A 84 -14.78 -37.53 -14.45
N TYR A 85 -14.36 -37.34 -15.70
CA TYR A 85 -13.37 -36.31 -16.04
C TYR A 85 -13.81 -34.93 -15.49
N GLN A 86 -15.09 -34.62 -15.65
CA GLN A 86 -15.67 -33.36 -15.21
C GLN A 86 -16.01 -33.37 -13.72
N ARG A 87 -15.66 -32.28 -13.03
CA ARG A 87 -16.06 -32.03 -11.64
C ARG A 87 -17.48 -31.49 -11.62
N THR A 88 -18.30 -32.00 -10.72
CA THR A 88 -19.61 -31.45 -10.35
C THR A 88 -19.63 -31.17 -8.84
N SER A 89 -20.64 -30.45 -8.37
CA SER A 89 -20.83 -30.19 -6.94
C SER A 89 -21.57 -31.32 -6.22
N ASP A 90 -22.29 -32.16 -6.95
CA ASP A 90 -23.07 -33.29 -6.43
C ASP A 90 -22.21 -34.46 -5.92
N VAL A 91 -20.90 -34.45 -6.17
CA VAL A 91 -19.99 -35.53 -5.75
C VAL A 91 -18.72 -34.95 -5.09
N ARG A 92 -18.73 -34.86 -3.76
CA ARG A 92 -17.57 -34.41 -2.97
C ARG A 92 -16.80 -35.55 -2.33
N GLY A 93 -17.47 -36.59 -1.83
CA GLY A 93 -16.86 -37.71 -1.12
C GLY A 93 -16.12 -38.70 -2.05
N LYS A 94 -14.80 -38.53 -2.23
CA LYS A 94 -13.98 -39.32 -3.17
C LYS A 94 -13.10 -40.42 -2.54
N LYS A 95 -12.93 -40.41 -1.21
CA LYS A 95 -11.95 -41.29 -0.52
C LYS A 95 -12.57 -42.32 0.41
N GLY A 96 -13.90 -42.34 0.58
CA GLY A 96 -14.58 -43.29 1.48
C GLY A 96 -14.18 -43.16 2.96
N LYS A 97 -13.67 -42.00 3.39
CA LYS A 97 -13.18 -41.77 4.77
C LYS A 97 -14.19 -41.04 5.66
N GLY A 98 -15.03 -40.18 5.08
CA GLY A 98 -15.92 -39.28 5.82
C GLY A 98 -16.83 -39.96 6.83
N ARG A 99 -17.31 -41.18 6.52
CA ARG A 99 -18.14 -42.00 7.42
C ARG A 99 -17.47 -42.42 8.72
N PHE A 100 -16.14 -42.32 8.84
CA PHE A 100 -15.41 -42.60 10.09
C PHE A 100 -15.16 -41.34 10.92
N SER A 101 -15.56 -40.15 10.44
CA SER A 101 -15.33 -38.89 11.16
C SER A 101 -16.09 -38.76 12.48
N PHE A 102 -17.09 -39.62 12.73
CA PHE A 102 -17.84 -39.61 13.99
C PHE A 102 -16.97 -39.92 15.22
N ILE A 103 -15.86 -40.66 15.03
CA ILE A 103 -14.99 -41.10 16.12
C ILE A 103 -14.37 -39.94 16.91
N ASN A 104 -14.35 -38.74 16.31
CA ASN A 104 -13.85 -37.54 16.97
C ASN A 104 -14.81 -36.97 18.02
N PHE A 105 -16.10 -37.25 17.92
CA PHE A 105 -17.10 -36.63 18.79
C PHE A 105 -18.07 -37.63 19.42
N CYS A 106 -18.07 -38.91 19.04
CA CYS A 106 -18.91 -39.93 19.68
C CYS A 106 -18.29 -41.34 19.64
N SER A 107 -18.80 -42.26 20.48
CA SER A 107 -18.27 -43.62 20.60
C SER A 107 -18.86 -44.58 19.56
N LYS A 108 -20.08 -44.30 19.09
CA LYS A 108 -20.85 -45.22 18.24
C LYS A 108 -21.75 -44.42 17.29
N ALA A 109 -21.80 -44.84 16.03
CA ALA A 109 -22.71 -44.31 15.03
C ALA A 109 -23.60 -45.42 14.46
N ILE A 110 -24.89 -45.12 14.27
CA ILE A 110 -25.89 -46.04 13.71
C ILE A 110 -26.57 -45.36 12.52
N TRP A 111 -26.40 -45.91 11.33
CA TRP A 111 -27.10 -45.49 10.12
C TRP A 111 -28.36 -46.31 9.96
N LYS A 112 -29.52 -45.72 10.20
CA LYS A 112 -30.81 -46.29 9.87
C LYS A 112 -31.19 -45.82 8.48
N THR A 113 -31.05 -46.69 7.48
CA THR A 113 -31.19 -46.32 6.07
C THR A 113 -32.40 -46.99 5.43
N ARG A 114 -33.09 -46.25 4.57
CA ARG A 114 -34.28 -46.65 3.80
C ARG A 114 -33.97 -46.49 2.32
N TYR A 115 -34.05 -47.57 1.56
CA TYR A 115 -33.72 -47.57 0.13
C TYR A 115 -34.75 -48.35 -0.68
N LYS A 116 -34.85 -48.01 -1.96
CA LYS A 116 -35.74 -48.71 -2.91
C LYS A 116 -35.05 -50.00 -3.41
N ALA A 117 -35.69 -51.14 -3.18
CA ALA A 117 -35.25 -52.43 -3.67
C ALA A 117 -35.66 -52.65 -5.15
N GLU A 118 -35.14 -53.71 -5.78
CA GLU A 118 -35.43 -54.04 -7.19
C GLU A 118 -36.92 -54.31 -7.47
N ASP A 119 -37.67 -54.77 -6.46
CA ASP A 119 -39.13 -54.99 -6.52
C ASP A 119 -39.94 -53.72 -6.23
N ASP A 120 -39.30 -52.55 -6.29
CA ASP A 120 -39.83 -51.24 -5.95
C ASP A 120 -40.28 -51.05 -4.49
N SER A 121 -40.08 -52.06 -3.62
CA SER A 121 -40.39 -51.92 -2.21
C SER A 121 -39.32 -51.15 -1.43
N ILE A 122 -39.73 -50.46 -0.37
CA ILE A 122 -38.80 -49.75 0.50
C ILE A 122 -38.36 -50.70 1.61
N LEU A 123 -37.06 -50.98 1.65
CA LEU A 123 -36.43 -51.75 2.70
C LEU A 123 -35.69 -50.82 3.64
N GLN A 124 -35.70 -51.17 4.93
CA GLN A 124 -34.95 -50.50 5.97
C GLN A 124 -34.02 -51.50 6.65
N TYR A 125 -32.83 -51.06 7.03
CA TYR A 125 -31.94 -51.77 7.94
C TYR A 125 -31.04 -50.77 8.66
N GLU A 126 -30.30 -51.26 9.64
CA GLU A 126 -29.35 -50.47 10.40
C GLU A 126 -27.92 -50.92 10.12
N ILE A 127 -27.00 -49.97 10.04
CA ILE A 127 -25.55 -50.20 9.99
C ILE A 127 -24.97 -49.60 11.26
N THR A 128 -24.16 -50.33 12.00
CA THR A 128 -23.51 -49.86 13.22
C THR A 128 -21.99 -49.90 13.08
N ILE A 129 -21.32 -48.82 13.47
CA ILE A 129 -19.86 -48.77 13.63
C ILE A 129 -19.53 -48.22 15.02
N SER A 130 -18.58 -48.86 15.71
CA SER A 130 -18.08 -48.43 17.00
C SER A 130 -16.65 -47.91 16.88
N ALA A 131 -16.33 -46.82 17.59
CA ALA A 131 -15.00 -46.19 17.54
C ALA A 131 -13.87 -47.10 18.07
N GLY A 132 -14.21 -48.08 18.91
CA GLY A 132 -13.28 -49.09 19.42
C GLY A 132 -13.10 -50.32 18.53
N ASP A 133 -13.80 -50.40 17.39
CA ASP A 133 -13.82 -51.56 16.48
C ASP A 133 -14.09 -51.06 15.04
N LYS A 134 -13.18 -50.22 14.53
CA LYS A 134 -13.42 -49.42 13.30
C LYS A 134 -13.28 -50.25 12.04
N ASP A 135 -12.55 -51.36 12.11
CA ASP A 135 -12.39 -52.32 11.03
C ASP A 135 -13.57 -53.29 10.92
N HIS A 136 -14.63 -53.13 11.72
CA HIS A 136 -15.88 -53.88 11.59
C HIS A 136 -17.10 -52.95 11.49
N TYR A 137 -18.12 -53.44 10.79
CA TYR A 137 -19.47 -52.88 10.82
C TYR A 137 -20.48 -54.00 11.00
N GLU A 138 -21.62 -53.67 11.60
CA GLU A 138 -22.71 -54.60 11.84
C GLU A 138 -23.96 -54.15 11.09
N THR A 139 -24.63 -55.07 10.41
CA THR A 139 -25.94 -54.83 9.79
C THR A 139 -27.04 -55.59 10.52
N ASP A 140 -28.13 -54.93 10.88
CA ASP A 140 -29.26 -55.58 11.57
C ASP A 140 -30.60 -54.94 11.22
N ASN A 141 -31.68 -55.41 11.83
CA ASN A 141 -33.01 -54.81 11.78
C ASN A 141 -33.54 -54.64 10.35
N LYS A 142 -33.20 -55.59 9.46
CA LYS A 142 -33.69 -55.60 8.08
C LYS A 142 -35.19 -55.88 8.07
N GLN A 143 -35.95 -54.93 7.54
CA GLN A 143 -37.40 -55.03 7.43
C GLN A 143 -37.91 -54.31 6.19
N LYS A 144 -39.07 -54.74 5.70
CA LYS A 144 -39.83 -54.02 4.66
C LYS A 144 -40.72 -53.00 5.37
N ILE A 145 -40.66 -51.73 4.96
CA ILE A 145 -41.49 -50.68 5.54
C ILE A 145 -42.63 -50.33 4.59
N THR A 146 -43.82 -50.12 5.15
CA THR A 146 -45.06 -49.89 4.39
C THR A 146 -45.39 -48.41 4.22
N SER A 147 -44.69 -47.53 4.92
CA SER A 147 -44.89 -46.08 4.89
C SER A 147 -43.55 -45.36 5.07
N GLY A 148 -43.32 -44.32 4.29
CA GLY A 148 -42.11 -43.50 4.32
C GLY A 148 -41.47 -43.36 2.95
N THR A 149 -40.43 -42.52 2.88
CA THR A 149 -39.60 -42.33 1.69
C THR A 149 -38.21 -42.93 1.91
N THR A 150 -37.41 -42.98 0.85
CA THR A 150 -35.98 -43.27 0.96
C THR A 150 -35.26 -42.19 1.78
N GLY A 151 -34.06 -42.51 2.26
CA GLY A 151 -33.22 -41.60 3.03
C GLY A 151 -32.41 -42.32 4.09
N THR A 152 -31.61 -41.57 4.83
CA THR A 152 -30.78 -42.12 5.91
C THR A 152 -30.83 -41.23 7.14
N ASP A 153 -30.98 -41.85 8.32
CA ASP A 153 -30.83 -41.21 9.62
C ASP A 153 -29.57 -41.75 10.29
N VAL A 154 -28.64 -40.88 10.65
CA VAL A 154 -27.40 -41.26 11.34
C VAL A 154 -27.46 -40.81 12.77
N PHE A 155 -27.60 -41.76 13.69
CA PHE A 155 -27.63 -41.53 15.13
C PHE A 155 -26.23 -41.60 15.72
N PHE A 156 -25.89 -40.64 16.56
CA PHE A 156 -24.59 -40.55 17.22
C PHE A 156 -24.76 -40.75 18.73
N HIS A 157 -24.08 -41.74 19.28
CA HIS A 157 -24.23 -42.16 20.67
C HIS A 157 -22.93 -42.00 21.46
N ASP A 158 -23.09 -41.74 22.77
CA ASP A 158 -22.00 -41.47 23.72
C ASP A 158 -21.07 -40.37 23.20
N LEU A 159 -21.61 -39.16 23.09
CA LEU A 159 -20.88 -37.99 22.65
C LEU A 159 -19.72 -37.69 23.62
N LYS A 160 -18.55 -37.34 23.07
CA LYS A 160 -17.31 -37.06 23.81
C LYS A 160 -16.85 -35.65 23.49
N ASP A 161 -16.48 -34.90 24.53
CA ASP A 161 -15.95 -33.53 24.40
C ASP A 161 -16.84 -32.61 23.53
N PHE A 162 -18.14 -32.90 23.51
CA PHE A 162 -19.13 -32.28 22.64
C PHE A 162 -20.43 -32.02 23.41
N SER A 163 -20.97 -30.82 23.31
CA SER A 163 -22.11 -30.35 24.11
C SER A 163 -23.00 -29.42 23.31
N ALA A 164 -24.21 -29.14 23.80
CA ALA A 164 -25.17 -28.26 23.14
C ALA A 164 -24.61 -26.85 22.88
N GLY A 165 -23.73 -26.36 23.75
CA GLY A 165 -23.04 -25.08 23.57
C GLY A 165 -22.24 -24.99 22.26
N HIS A 166 -21.76 -26.11 21.72
CA HIS A 166 -21.07 -26.15 20.44
C HIS A 166 -22.00 -25.92 19.25
N PHE A 167 -23.26 -26.36 19.34
CA PHE A 167 -24.29 -26.10 18.33
C PHE A 167 -24.86 -24.68 18.44
N TYR A 168 -25.04 -24.17 19.66
CA TYR A 168 -25.55 -22.83 19.91
C TYR A 168 -24.51 -21.72 19.65
N ALA A 169 -23.23 -22.08 19.54
CA ALA A 169 -22.17 -21.13 19.24
C ALA A 169 -22.39 -20.50 17.86
N PRO A 170 -22.38 -19.15 17.72
CA PRO A 170 -22.51 -18.47 16.43
C PRO A 170 -21.46 -18.93 15.40
N SER A 171 -20.29 -19.34 15.88
CA SER A 171 -19.22 -19.87 15.02
C SER A 171 -19.55 -21.19 14.33
N PHE A 172 -20.56 -21.94 14.80
CA PHE A 172 -20.99 -23.19 14.16
C PHE A 172 -22.00 -22.93 13.04
N SER A 173 -23.02 -22.10 13.30
CA SER A 173 -23.95 -21.65 12.26
C SER A 173 -23.20 -20.91 11.15
N GLU A 174 -22.23 -20.07 11.51
CA GLU A 174 -21.37 -19.39 10.52
C GLU A 174 -20.55 -20.38 9.69
N PHE A 175 -19.97 -21.41 10.32
CA PHE A 175 -19.26 -22.47 9.61
C PHE A 175 -20.17 -23.20 8.62
N LEU A 176 -21.39 -23.58 9.02
CA LEU A 176 -22.34 -24.25 8.12
C LEU A 176 -22.73 -23.33 6.94
N ALA A 177 -22.98 -22.05 7.21
CA ALA A 177 -23.28 -21.06 6.18
C ALA A 177 -22.12 -20.90 5.19
N GLN A 178 -20.88 -20.84 5.67
CA GLN A 178 -19.69 -20.74 4.80
C GLN A 178 -19.47 -22.03 4.00
N GLU A 179 -19.62 -23.20 4.62
CA GLU A 179 -19.34 -24.49 4.02
C GLU A 179 -20.37 -24.86 2.94
N PHE A 180 -21.66 -24.60 3.20
CA PHE A 180 -22.77 -25.06 2.36
C PHE A 180 -23.51 -23.95 1.63
N GLY A 181 -23.37 -22.68 2.01
CA GLY A 181 -24.17 -21.58 1.46
C GLY A 181 -24.07 -21.42 -0.06
N TRP A 182 -22.88 -21.60 -0.63
CA TRP A 182 -22.67 -21.57 -2.08
C TRP A 182 -23.40 -22.71 -2.82
N PHE A 183 -23.50 -23.88 -2.19
CA PHE A 183 -24.14 -25.07 -2.74
C PHE A 183 -25.67 -25.00 -2.61
N LEU A 184 -26.15 -24.50 -1.47
CA LEU A 184 -27.57 -24.22 -1.25
C LEU A 184 -28.04 -23.13 -2.22
N TYR A 185 -27.25 -22.08 -2.44
CA TYR A 185 -27.57 -21.05 -3.42
C TYR A 185 -27.64 -21.61 -4.85
N LEU A 186 -26.66 -22.43 -5.25
CA LEU A 186 -26.63 -23.12 -6.55
C LEU A 186 -27.92 -23.93 -6.79
N ASN A 187 -28.42 -24.61 -5.76
CA ASN A 187 -29.55 -25.52 -5.86
C ASN A 187 -30.85 -24.96 -5.26
N LYS A 188 -30.93 -23.65 -4.99
CA LYS A 188 -32.10 -23.02 -4.33
C LYS A 188 -33.42 -23.27 -5.06
N GLN A 189 -33.39 -23.24 -6.40
CA GLN A 189 -34.57 -23.47 -7.23
C GLN A 189 -35.01 -24.94 -7.27
N LYS A 190 -34.11 -25.87 -6.92
CA LYS A 190 -34.42 -27.30 -6.77
C LYS A 190 -34.95 -27.64 -5.38
N GLY A 191 -35.10 -26.66 -4.49
CA GLY A 191 -35.62 -26.85 -3.14
C GLY A 191 -34.64 -27.51 -2.18
N TYR A 192 -33.32 -27.36 -2.42
CA TYR A 192 -32.31 -27.92 -1.52
C TYR A 192 -32.27 -27.11 -0.21
N THR A 193 -32.30 -27.79 0.93
CA THR A 193 -32.32 -27.15 2.26
C THR A 193 -31.43 -27.89 3.26
N LEU A 194 -30.74 -27.13 4.10
CA LEU A 194 -30.10 -27.61 5.33
C LEU A 194 -30.77 -26.96 6.54
N THR A 195 -31.21 -27.77 7.49
CA THR A 195 -31.90 -27.31 8.70
C THR A 195 -31.21 -27.81 9.97
N MET A 196 -31.31 -27.05 11.06
CA MET A 196 -30.83 -27.41 12.38
C MET A 196 -31.93 -27.15 13.42
N ASN A 197 -32.38 -28.21 14.09
CA ASN A 197 -33.54 -28.20 15.00
C ASN A 197 -34.76 -27.50 14.38
N GLY A 198 -35.04 -27.78 13.11
CA GLY A 198 -36.15 -27.20 12.34
C GLY A 198 -35.91 -25.81 11.76
N ASN A 199 -34.82 -25.12 12.12
CA ASN A 199 -34.48 -23.81 11.56
C ASN A 199 -33.58 -23.97 10.34
N ALA A 200 -33.90 -23.31 9.22
CA ALA A 200 -33.03 -23.30 8.06
C ALA A 200 -31.71 -22.58 8.35
N ILE A 201 -30.61 -23.11 7.84
CA ILE A 201 -29.31 -22.43 7.91
C ILE A 201 -29.35 -21.24 6.96
N ASP A 202 -29.30 -20.04 7.54
CA ASP A 202 -29.19 -18.80 6.78
C ASP A 202 -27.75 -18.60 6.31
N TYR A 203 -27.59 -18.33 5.01
CA TYR A 203 -26.33 -17.99 4.38
C TYR A 203 -26.40 -16.68 3.59
N GLU A 204 -27.57 -16.02 3.52
CA GLU A 204 -27.77 -14.84 2.65
C GLU A 204 -26.91 -13.66 3.09
N TYR A 205 -26.62 -13.53 4.39
CA TYR A 205 -25.72 -12.51 4.93
C TYR A 205 -24.27 -12.63 4.42
N LEU A 206 -23.89 -13.78 3.86
CA LEU A 206 -22.59 -13.96 3.21
C LEU A 206 -22.56 -13.42 1.78
N ILE A 207 -23.72 -13.15 1.17
CA ILE A 207 -23.83 -12.57 -0.17
C ILE A 207 -23.66 -11.07 -0.05
N ALA A 208 -22.55 -10.58 -0.58
CA ALA A 208 -22.14 -9.19 -0.40
C ALA A 208 -22.38 -8.35 -1.67
N GLU A 209 -22.36 -9.01 -2.83
CA GLU A 209 -22.82 -8.47 -4.11
C GLU A 209 -23.43 -9.62 -4.90
N SER A 210 -24.54 -9.36 -5.59
CA SER A 210 -25.17 -10.32 -6.49
C SER A 210 -25.71 -9.60 -7.71
N GLU A 211 -25.47 -10.16 -8.89
CA GLU A 211 -26.00 -9.63 -10.14
C GLU A 211 -26.27 -10.76 -11.13
N THR A 212 -27.41 -10.68 -11.83
CA THR A 212 -27.73 -11.56 -12.94
C THR A 212 -27.65 -10.78 -14.24
N ILE A 213 -26.81 -11.27 -15.15
CA ILE A 213 -26.53 -10.65 -16.44
C ILE A 213 -27.00 -11.61 -17.52
N ASN A 214 -27.80 -11.11 -18.47
CA ASN A 214 -28.20 -11.88 -19.64
C ASN A 214 -27.34 -11.44 -20.83
N GLU A 215 -26.68 -12.40 -21.48
CA GLU A 215 -25.79 -12.17 -22.61
C GLU A 215 -26.17 -13.13 -23.74
N THR A 216 -26.37 -12.60 -24.94
CA THR A 216 -26.54 -13.41 -26.15
C THR A 216 -25.18 -13.58 -26.82
N ILE A 217 -24.70 -14.81 -26.95
CA ILE A 217 -23.43 -15.13 -27.61
C ILE A 217 -23.73 -16.10 -28.75
N SER A 218 -23.42 -15.69 -29.97
CA SER A 218 -23.86 -16.39 -31.18
C SER A 218 -25.40 -16.49 -31.19
N ASP A 219 -25.94 -17.70 -31.23
CA ASP A 219 -27.39 -17.97 -31.26
C ASP A 219 -27.95 -18.46 -29.91
N TYR A 220 -27.21 -18.26 -28.81
CA TYR A 220 -27.59 -18.76 -27.48
C TYR A 220 -27.62 -17.64 -26.46
N ASP A 221 -28.67 -17.67 -25.62
CA ASP A 221 -28.78 -16.82 -24.45
C ASP A 221 -28.14 -17.47 -23.23
N PHE A 222 -27.35 -16.70 -22.50
CA PHE A 222 -26.67 -17.08 -21.28
C PHE A 222 -27.14 -16.20 -20.13
N GLU A 223 -27.74 -16.81 -19.12
CA GLU A 223 -28.04 -16.19 -17.82
C GLU A 223 -26.83 -16.41 -16.90
N ILE A 224 -26.10 -15.36 -16.59
CA ILE A 224 -24.88 -15.39 -15.78
C ILE A 224 -25.19 -14.73 -14.44
N SER A 225 -25.31 -15.54 -13.38
CA SER A 225 -25.45 -15.05 -12.01
C SER A 225 -24.08 -14.97 -11.34
N TYR A 226 -23.60 -13.74 -11.13
CA TYR A 226 -22.40 -13.41 -10.37
C TYR A 226 -22.74 -13.23 -8.89
N ILE A 227 -21.95 -13.86 -8.01
CA ILE A 227 -22.02 -13.67 -6.56
C ILE A 227 -20.63 -13.33 -6.03
N ARG A 228 -20.54 -12.23 -5.28
CA ARG A 228 -19.41 -11.94 -4.39
C ARG A 228 -19.79 -12.35 -2.97
N TRP A 229 -18.92 -13.12 -2.34
CA TRP A 229 -19.09 -13.52 -0.94
C TRP A 229 -18.30 -12.56 -0.03
N GLU A 230 -18.87 -12.23 1.13
CA GLU A 230 -18.20 -11.38 2.13
C GLU A 230 -17.05 -12.12 2.83
N LYS A 231 -17.21 -13.44 2.96
CA LYS A 231 -16.23 -14.32 3.62
C LYS A 231 -15.86 -15.47 2.70
N ASN A 232 -14.80 -16.17 3.08
CA ASN A 232 -14.42 -17.40 2.40
C ASN A 232 -15.54 -18.43 2.47
N ILE A 233 -15.71 -19.19 1.38
CA ILE A 233 -16.70 -20.26 1.25
C ILE A 233 -16.01 -21.62 1.24
N GLY A 234 -16.77 -22.68 1.51
CA GLY A 234 -16.29 -24.07 1.57
C GLY A 234 -15.90 -24.70 0.22
N ASP A 235 -15.80 -23.91 -0.85
CA ASP A 235 -15.32 -24.38 -2.15
C ASP A 235 -14.31 -23.40 -2.74
N LYS A 236 -13.63 -23.85 -3.80
CA LYS A 236 -12.86 -22.95 -4.66
C LYS A 236 -13.80 -22.08 -5.49
N PHE A 237 -13.24 -21.08 -6.17
CA PHE A 237 -14.03 -20.20 -7.03
C PHE A 237 -14.16 -20.82 -8.40
N TYR A 238 -15.41 -21.05 -8.81
CA TYR A 238 -15.76 -21.79 -10.00
C TYR A 238 -16.69 -20.99 -10.92
N TYR A 239 -16.57 -21.28 -12.21
CA TYR A 239 -17.68 -21.18 -13.15
C TYR A 239 -18.47 -22.48 -13.06
N TYR A 240 -19.73 -22.41 -12.67
CA TYR A 240 -20.66 -23.53 -12.67
C TYR A 240 -21.50 -23.46 -13.95
N TYR A 241 -21.41 -24.48 -14.79
CA TYR A 241 -22.13 -24.55 -16.06
C TYR A 241 -23.38 -25.39 -15.89
N LEU A 242 -24.53 -24.79 -16.11
CA LEU A 242 -25.84 -25.38 -15.89
C LEU A 242 -26.62 -25.47 -17.21
N LYS A 243 -27.29 -26.59 -17.38
CA LYS A 243 -28.29 -26.81 -18.43
C LYS A 243 -29.51 -25.92 -18.25
N SER A 244 -30.40 -25.89 -19.25
CA SER A 244 -31.65 -25.14 -19.19
C SER A 244 -32.55 -25.57 -18.02
N ASP A 245 -32.52 -26.86 -17.67
CA ASP A 245 -33.19 -27.46 -16.51
C ASP A 245 -32.47 -27.21 -15.16
N LYS A 246 -31.42 -26.38 -15.16
CA LYS A 246 -30.58 -26.02 -14.01
C LYS A 246 -29.80 -27.21 -13.41
N PHE A 247 -29.66 -28.34 -14.11
CA PHE A 247 -28.71 -29.37 -13.70
C PHE A 247 -27.27 -28.94 -13.99
N GLU A 248 -26.36 -29.19 -13.04
CA GLU A 248 -24.95 -28.86 -13.20
C GLU A 248 -24.30 -29.84 -14.19
N LEU A 249 -23.90 -29.34 -15.36
CA LEU A 249 -23.13 -30.11 -16.33
C LEU A 249 -21.67 -30.27 -15.88
N GLY A 250 -21.14 -29.25 -15.20
CA GLY A 250 -19.82 -29.29 -14.59
C GLY A 250 -19.30 -27.93 -14.15
N LYS A 251 -18.11 -27.93 -13.56
CA LYS A 251 -17.45 -26.70 -13.09
C LYS A 251 -15.97 -26.58 -13.45
N GLU A 252 -15.53 -25.35 -13.71
CA GLU A 252 -14.13 -25.01 -14.00
C GLU A 252 -13.61 -23.89 -13.10
N LEU A 253 -12.35 -23.99 -12.66
CA LEU A 253 -11.74 -22.97 -11.79
C LEU A 253 -11.66 -21.62 -12.49
N THR A 254 -11.89 -20.56 -11.73
CA THR A 254 -11.55 -19.20 -12.17
C THR A 254 -10.05 -18.94 -12.04
N SER A 255 -9.53 -17.96 -12.78
CA SER A 255 -8.13 -17.52 -12.68
C SER A 255 -7.80 -16.76 -11.39
N PHE A 256 -8.78 -16.53 -10.51
CA PHE A 256 -8.68 -15.67 -9.32
C PHE A 256 -8.58 -16.47 -8.01
N ASN A 257 -8.33 -17.77 -8.10
CA ASN A 257 -8.23 -18.67 -6.94
C ASN A 257 -6.98 -18.47 -6.06
N ASN A 258 -5.97 -17.72 -6.51
CA ASN A 258 -4.83 -17.33 -5.67
C ASN A 258 -5.25 -16.32 -4.57
N ASN A 259 -6.48 -15.79 -4.65
CA ASN A 259 -7.18 -15.00 -3.64
C ASN A 259 -6.32 -14.03 -2.83
N ALA A 260 -5.44 -13.30 -3.51
CA ALA A 260 -4.51 -12.38 -2.87
C ALA A 260 -5.23 -11.21 -2.15
N ILE A 261 -6.51 -11.01 -2.41
CA ILE A 261 -7.25 -9.83 -1.95
C ILE A 261 -8.57 -10.17 -1.28
N ASN A 262 -8.82 -11.44 -0.97
CA ASN A 262 -10.10 -11.90 -0.40
C ASN A 262 -11.30 -11.61 -1.33
N PHE A 263 -11.07 -11.71 -2.64
CA PHE A 263 -12.10 -11.62 -3.67
C PHE A 263 -12.79 -12.99 -3.85
N PHE A 264 -13.66 -13.32 -2.91
CA PHE A 264 -14.44 -14.56 -2.92
C PHE A 264 -15.62 -14.45 -3.89
N HIS A 265 -15.73 -15.37 -4.85
CA HIS A 265 -16.77 -15.28 -5.88
C HIS A 265 -17.22 -16.64 -6.44
N SER A 266 -18.40 -16.64 -7.04
CA SER A 266 -18.98 -17.75 -7.80
C SER A 266 -19.74 -17.21 -9.00
N LEU A 267 -19.67 -17.93 -10.13
CA LEU A 267 -20.51 -17.64 -11.29
C LEU A 267 -21.35 -18.86 -11.64
N TYR A 268 -22.66 -18.67 -11.75
CA TYR A 268 -23.60 -19.70 -12.20
C TYR A 268 -24.09 -19.32 -13.59
N ILE A 269 -23.78 -20.15 -14.58
CA ILE A 269 -24.06 -19.88 -15.99
C ILE A 269 -25.10 -20.87 -16.48
N VAL A 270 -26.30 -20.38 -16.77
CA VAL A 270 -27.40 -21.20 -17.30
C VAL A 270 -27.57 -20.89 -18.77
N SER A 271 -27.64 -21.93 -19.62
CA SER A 271 -27.98 -21.76 -21.02
C SER A 271 -28.46 -23.07 -21.66
N PRO A 272 -29.43 -23.02 -22.61
CA PRO A 272 -29.75 -24.13 -23.49
C PRO A 272 -28.55 -24.64 -24.30
N TYR A 273 -27.51 -23.81 -24.47
CA TYR A 273 -26.25 -24.20 -25.09
C TYR A 273 -25.64 -25.44 -24.42
N PHE A 274 -25.79 -25.58 -23.10
CA PHE A 274 -25.22 -26.68 -22.32
C PHE A 274 -26.05 -27.96 -22.37
N ASP A 275 -27.26 -27.94 -22.94
CA ASP A 275 -28.11 -29.14 -23.03
C ASP A 275 -27.52 -30.19 -23.97
N ASN A 276 -26.80 -29.74 -25.00
CA ASN A 276 -26.07 -30.57 -25.97
C ASN A 276 -24.55 -30.27 -25.95
N PHE A 277 -23.97 -30.23 -24.76
CA PHE A 277 -22.55 -29.98 -24.53
C PHE A 277 -21.92 -31.08 -23.66
N ILE A 278 -20.67 -31.43 -23.93
CA ILE A 278 -19.88 -32.29 -23.04
C ILE A 278 -18.48 -31.72 -22.77
N PHE A 279 -17.95 -32.01 -21.60
CA PHE A 279 -16.57 -31.71 -21.25
C PHE A 279 -15.66 -32.88 -21.59
N GLU A 280 -14.56 -32.59 -22.28
CA GLU A 280 -13.55 -33.57 -22.68
C GLU A 280 -12.16 -33.18 -22.16
N GLU A 281 -11.31 -34.17 -21.87
CA GLU A 281 -9.93 -33.95 -21.39
C GLU A 281 -9.05 -33.27 -22.43
N LYS A 282 -9.24 -33.65 -23.69
CA LYS A 282 -8.53 -33.10 -24.84
C LYS A 282 -9.57 -32.69 -25.87
N PRO A 283 -10.19 -31.50 -25.71
CA PRO A 283 -11.28 -31.07 -26.57
C PRO A 283 -10.78 -30.84 -27.99
N TYR A 284 -11.47 -31.44 -28.97
CA TYR A 284 -11.25 -31.23 -30.41
C TYR A 284 -12.59 -30.98 -31.12
N PRO A 285 -12.61 -30.30 -32.28
CA PRO A 285 -13.86 -30.04 -33.00
C PRO A 285 -14.61 -31.35 -33.31
N ARG A 286 -15.87 -31.44 -32.88
CA ARG A 286 -16.70 -32.63 -33.07
C ARG A 286 -17.58 -32.50 -34.31
N LEU A 287 -17.87 -33.63 -34.96
CA LEU A 287 -18.68 -33.73 -36.18
C LEU A 287 -20.09 -34.26 -35.92
N ASP A 288 -20.37 -34.75 -34.72
CA ASP A 288 -21.64 -35.37 -34.30
C ASP A 288 -22.69 -34.37 -33.82
N GLY A 289 -22.40 -33.07 -33.93
CA GLY A 289 -23.30 -31.99 -33.49
C GLY A 289 -23.30 -31.74 -31.97
N VAL A 290 -22.57 -32.54 -31.18
CA VAL A 290 -22.38 -32.31 -29.74
C VAL A 290 -21.25 -31.30 -29.53
N LYS A 291 -21.49 -30.30 -28.69
CA LYS A 291 -20.51 -29.23 -28.44
C LYS A 291 -19.54 -29.58 -27.33
N ASN A 292 -18.36 -28.96 -27.33
CA ASN A 292 -17.35 -29.10 -26.29
C ASN A 292 -16.52 -27.80 -26.16
N GLN A 293 -15.46 -27.83 -25.35
CA GLN A 293 -14.64 -26.64 -25.07
C GLN A 293 -13.87 -26.08 -26.29
N SER A 294 -13.85 -26.78 -27.43
CA SER A 294 -13.23 -26.30 -28.67
C SER A 294 -14.14 -25.40 -29.50
N ASP A 295 -15.45 -25.41 -29.20
CA ASP A 295 -16.48 -24.61 -29.86
C ASP A 295 -16.26 -23.11 -29.67
N GLU A 296 -16.56 -22.32 -30.71
CA GLU A 296 -16.25 -20.89 -30.70
C GLU A 296 -17.13 -20.11 -29.72
N THR A 297 -18.41 -20.49 -29.57
CA THR A 297 -19.31 -19.88 -28.59
C THR A 297 -18.78 -20.08 -27.17
N TYR A 298 -18.22 -21.26 -26.85
CA TYR A 298 -17.60 -21.53 -25.55
C TYR A 298 -16.38 -20.62 -25.29
N LYS A 299 -15.51 -20.43 -26.29
CA LYS A 299 -14.33 -19.57 -26.16
C LYS A 299 -14.71 -18.10 -25.94
N ILE A 300 -15.70 -17.61 -26.68
CA ILE A 300 -16.22 -16.25 -26.54
C ILE A 300 -16.83 -16.06 -25.14
N LEU A 301 -17.67 -17.01 -24.71
CA LEU A 301 -18.24 -17.04 -23.35
C LEU A 301 -17.12 -16.98 -22.30
N LYS A 302 -16.09 -17.84 -22.42
CA LYS A 302 -15.00 -17.89 -21.45
C LYS A 302 -14.25 -16.56 -21.35
N LYS A 303 -13.99 -15.91 -22.49
CA LYS A 303 -13.36 -14.59 -22.55
C LYS A 303 -14.25 -13.51 -21.92
N ARG A 304 -15.57 -13.58 -22.14
CA ARG A 304 -16.54 -12.65 -21.54
C ARG A 304 -16.60 -12.83 -20.01
N LEU A 305 -16.71 -14.06 -19.53
CA LEU A 305 -16.72 -14.39 -18.09
C LEU A 305 -15.43 -13.92 -17.39
N LEU A 306 -14.27 -14.12 -18.02
CA LEU A 306 -12.99 -13.63 -17.51
C LEU A 306 -12.95 -12.11 -17.44
N THR A 307 -13.48 -11.43 -18.45
CA THR A 307 -13.54 -9.96 -18.50
C THR A 307 -14.45 -9.41 -17.41
N LEU A 308 -15.65 -9.99 -17.26
CA LEU A 308 -16.58 -9.66 -16.19
C LEU A 308 -15.93 -9.79 -14.81
N LEU A 309 -15.25 -10.89 -14.54
CA LEU A 309 -14.56 -11.08 -13.26
C LEU A 309 -13.44 -10.07 -13.03
N ARG A 310 -12.66 -9.70 -14.05
CA ARG A 310 -11.63 -8.64 -13.93
C ARG A 310 -12.25 -7.30 -13.57
N GLU A 311 -13.37 -6.94 -14.19
CA GLU A 311 -14.08 -5.69 -13.90
C GLU A 311 -14.60 -5.67 -12.46
N ARG A 312 -15.20 -6.78 -12.00
CA ARG A 312 -15.70 -6.92 -10.62
C ARG A 312 -14.57 -6.92 -9.59
N GLU A 313 -13.47 -7.62 -9.87
CA GLU A 313 -12.29 -7.61 -9.00
C GLU A 313 -11.73 -6.20 -8.87
N LYS A 314 -11.55 -5.47 -9.98
CA LYS A 314 -11.07 -4.08 -9.97
C LYS A 314 -11.97 -3.17 -9.15
N ARG A 315 -13.30 -3.28 -9.31
CA ARG A 315 -14.26 -2.50 -8.53
C ARG A 315 -14.16 -2.83 -7.04
N PHE A 316 -14.14 -4.11 -6.69
CA PHE A 316 -13.98 -4.57 -5.32
C PHE A 316 -12.69 -4.06 -4.67
N VAL A 317 -11.56 -4.11 -5.38
CA VAL A 317 -10.30 -3.60 -4.86
C VAL A 317 -10.38 -2.11 -4.56
N LYS A 318 -10.97 -1.33 -5.47
CA LYS A 318 -11.10 0.12 -5.36
C LYS A 318 -12.04 0.57 -4.24
N GLU A 319 -13.19 -0.09 -4.11
CA GLU A 319 -14.25 0.36 -3.20
C GLU A 319 -14.11 -0.21 -1.79
N ASP A 320 -13.66 -1.46 -1.66
CA ASP A 320 -13.68 -2.18 -0.38
C ASP A 320 -12.26 -2.55 0.09
N ALA A 321 -11.52 -3.32 -0.70
CA ALA A 321 -10.27 -3.92 -0.22
C ALA A 321 -9.18 -2.88 0.10
N ALA A 322 -9.06 -1.82 -0.71
CA ALA A 322 -8.12 -0.73 -0.45
C ALA A 322 -8.45 0.02 0.85
N ASN A 323 -9.74 0.24 1.15
CA ASN A 323 -10.17 0.89 2.39
C ASN A 323 -9.94 -0.01 3.60
N LYS A 324 -10.24 -1.32 3.49
CA LYS A 324 -9.93 -2.32 4.52
C LYS A 324 -8.43 -2.39 4.82
N LEU A 325 -7.57 -2.34 3.79
CA LEU A 325 -6.11 -2.28 3.96
C LEU A 325 -5.68 -1.06 4.77
N ILE A 326 -6.17 0.13 4.40
CA ILE A 326 -5.84 1.36 5.12
C ILE A 326 -6.28 1.29 6.59
N ALA A 327 -7.49 0.80 6.85
CA ALA A 327 -8.00 0.65 8.21
C ALA A 327 -7.17 -0.35 9.04
N ASP A 328 -6.73 -1.44 8.42
CA ASP A 328 -5.83 -2.41 9.06
C ASP A 328 -4.46 -1.78 9.37
N TYR A 329 -3.92 -1.00 8.43
CA TYR A 329 -2.63 -0.32 8.61
C TYR A 329 -2.68 0.73 9.73
N ASP A 330 -3.78 1.47 9.84
CA ASP A 330 -3.99 2.44 10.92
C ASP A 330 -4.09 1.71 12.28
N ARG A 331 -4.91 0.65 12.36
CA ARG A 331 -5.11 -0.15 13.58
C ARG A 331 -3.82 -0.83 14.07
N ASN A 332 -3.00 -1.34 13.15
CA ASN A 332 -1.78 -2.08 13.45
C ASN A 332 -0.54 -1.17 13.61
N GLY A 333 -0.72 0.15 13.54
CA GLY A 333 0.37 1.13 13.65
C GLY A 333 1.43 0.96 12.55
N ILE A 334 0.99 0.67 11.32
CA ILE A 334 1.84 0.58 10.13
C ILE A 334 2.06 1.97 9.52
N LEU A 335 1.05 2.84 9.59
CA LEU A 335 1.14 4.21 9.09
C LEU A 335 2.13 5.05 9.93
N PRO A 336 2.90 5.96 9.30
CA PRO A 336 3.75 6.91 10.02
C PRO A 336 2.93 7.82 10.94
N VAL A 337 3.59 8.39 11.96
CA VAL A 337 2.98 9.36 12.86
C VAL A 337 3.01 10.75 12.20
N PHE A 338 1.82 11.35 12.02
CA PHE A 338 1.65 12.70 11.48
C PHE A 338 1.22 13.64 12.60
N ARG A 339 1.73 14.88 12.59
CA ARG A 339 1.33 15.89 13.60
C ARG A 339 -0.03 16.49 13.28
N ASP A 340 -0.69 17.07 14.28
CA ASP A 340 -1.99 17.73 14.09
C ASP A 340 -1.83 19.16 13.53
N ASN A 341 -1.41 19.26 12.27
CA ASN A 341 -1.40 20.52 11.52
C ASN A 341 -1.86 20.29 10.08
N LYS A 342 -2.23 21.37 9.38
CA LYS A 342 -2.78 21.31 8.02
C LYS A 342 -1.86 20.57 7.04
N TYR A 343 -0.56 20.85 7.09
CA TYR A 343 0.45 20.26 6.21
C TYR A 343 0.57 18.74 6.40
N GLU A 344 0.69 18.29 7.65
CA GLU A 344 0.83 16.86 7.99
C GLU A 344 -0.46 16.07 7.71
N LYS A 345 -1.64 16.69 7.85
CA LYS A 345 -2.92 16.09 7.44
C LYS A 345 -2.99 15.86 5.94
N GLU A 346 -2.55 16.83 5.14
CA GLU A 346 -2.51 16.72 3.69
C GLU A 346 -1.49 15.67 3.24
N ARG A 347 -0.32 15.59 3.88
CA ARG A 347 0.67 14.52 3.65
C ARG A 347 0.11 13.13 3.95
N LYS A 348 -0.57 12.97 5.10
CA LYS A 348 -1.24 11.71 5.43
C LYS A 348 -2.22 11.34 4.32
N GLN A 349 -3.09 12.26 3.91
CA GLN A 349 -4.08 11.98 2.87
C GLN A 349 -3.45 11.61 1.53
N ASP A 350 -2.36 12.27 1.13
CA ASP A 350 -1.62 11.95 -0.09
C ASP A 350 -1.01 10.55 -0.05
N LEU A 351 -0.34 10.19 1.06
CA LEU A 351 0.18 8.84 1.26
C LEU A 351 -0.94 7.79 1.17
N LEU A 352 -2.08 8.03 1.80
CA LEU A 352 -3.23 7.13 1.75
C LEU A 352 -3.76 6.95 0.33
N ASN A 353 -3.88 8.04 -0.44
CA ASN A 353 -4.36 7.97 -1.83
C ASN A 353 -3.38 7.17 -2.70
N VAL A 354 -2.08 7.39 -2.56
CA VAL A 354 -1.06 6.66 -3.31
C VAL A 354 -1.05 5.17 -2.93
N ILE A 355 -1.14 4.82 -1.64
CA ILE A 355 -1.22 3.41 -1.22
C ILE A 355 -2.45 2.73 -1.83
N LYS A 356 -3.62 3.39 -1.80
CA LYS A 356 -4.84 2.85 -2.41
C LYS A 356 -4.65 2.62 -3.90
N GLU A 357 -4.08 3.58 -4.61
CA GLU A 357 -3.87 3.47 -6.06
C GLU A 357 -2.89 2.35 -6.43
N ILE A 358 -1.76 2.24 -5.72
CA ILE A 358 -0.80 1.15 -5.92
C ILE A 358 -1.44 -0.20 -5.59
N TYR A 359 -2.24 -0.27 -4.52
CA TYR A 359 -2.96 -1.49 -4.16
C TYR A 359 -3.99 -1.89 -5.23
N CYS A 360 -4.71 -0.93 -5.83
CA CYS A 360 -5.61 -1.17 -6.96
C CYS A 360 -4.90 -1.77 -8.18
N ILE A 361 -3.66 -1.35 -8.44
CA ILE A 361 -2.85 -1.84 -9.57
C ILE A 361 -2.23 -3.20 -9.27
N GLN A 362 -1.58 -3.34 -8.12
CA GLN A 362 -0.95 -4.59 -7.70
C GLN A 362 -1.13 -4.82 -6.20
N PRO A 363 -2.19 -5.52 -5.81
CA PRO A 363 -2.43 -5.83 -4.40
C PRO A 363 -1.34 -6.68 -3.74
N LYS A 364 -0.64 -7.52 -4.53
CA LYS A 364 0.40 -8.43 -4.02
C LYS A 364 1.59 -7.71 -3.39
N ILE A 365 1.83 -6.43 -3.73
CA ILE A 365 2.91 -5.63 -3.13
C ILE A 365 2.71 -5.50 -1.62
N PHE A 366 1.46 -5.40 -1.17
CA PHE A 366 1.12 -5.15 0.22
C PHE A 366 0.64 -6.42 0.97
N LYS A 367 0.41 -7.53 0.25
CA LYS A 367 -0.13 -8.76 0.85
C LYS A 367 0.97 -9.71 1.32
N GLY A 368 0.76 -10.34 2.48
CA GLY A 368 1.67 -11.35 3.03
C GLY A 368 2.93 -10.76 3.66
N LEU A 369 3.02 -9.43 3.75
CA LEU A 369 4.07 -8.73 4.48
C LEU A 369 3.84 -8.84 5.98
N LYS A 370 4.92 -9.07 6.73
CA LYS A 370 4.91 -8.91 8.19
C LYS A 370 4.82 -7.42 8.55
N ARG A 371 4.43 -7.13 9.79
CA ARG A 371 4.26 -5.75 10.29
C ARG A 371 5.46 -4.86 9.98
N GLU A 372 6.68 -5.33 10.23
CA GLU A 372 7.91 -4.57 10.00
C GLU A 372 8.16 -4.30 8.50
N GLN A 373 7.80 -5.25 7.64
CA GLN A 373 7.94 -5.11 6.19
C GLN A 373 6.90 -4.12 5.64
N SER A 374 5.66 -4.17 6.12
CA SER A 374 4.62 -3.20 5.78
C SER A 374 5.00 -1.79 6.23
N GLN A 375 5.52 -1.64 7.46
CA GLN A 375 6.04 -0.37 7.97
C GLN A 375 7.18 0.18 7.11
N THR A 376 8.11 -0.70 6.71
CA THR A 376 9.24 -0.31 5.84
C THR A 376 8.75 0.15 4.47
N CYS A 377 7.84 -0.60 3.84
CA CYS A 377 7.28 -0.26 2.54
C CYS A 377 6.52 1.09 2.58
N VAL A 378 5.62 1.26 3.56
CA VAL A 378 4.87 2.50 3.74
C VAL A 378 5.79 3.66 4.11
N GLY A 379 6.80 3.42 4.94
CA GLY A 379 7.82 4.40 5.30
C GLY A 379 8.61 4.90 4.09
N PHE A 380 9.08 3.98 3.22
CA PHE A 380 9.75 4.35 1.98
C PHE A 380 8.83 5.10 1.02
N LEU A 381 7.57 4.68 0.88
CA LEU A 381 6.59 5.45 0.10
C LEU A 381 6.44 6.87 0.66
N ASN A 382 6.27 7.02 1.98
CA ASN A 382 6.16 8.32 2.62
C ASN A 382 7.39 9.21 2.37
N LEU A 383 8.60 8.64 2.41
CA LEU A 383 9.84 9.37 2.12
C LEU A 383 9.94 9.77 0.64
N LEU A 384 9.63 8.86 -0.29
CA LEU A 384 9.69 9.14 -1.73
C LEU A 384 8.64 10.17 -2.16
N LEU A 385 7.47 10.20 -1.50
CA LEU A 385 6.42 11.16 -1.79
C LEU A 385 6.81 12.60 -1.41
N ASP A 386 7.77 12.76 -0.48
CA ASP A 386 8.31 14.04 -0.03
C ASP A 386 9.55 14.49 -0.84
N THR A 387 10.12 13.65 -1.70
CA THR A 387 11.33 13.97 -2.47
C THR A 387 11.01 14.27 -3.94
N ASP A 388 11.99 14.80 -4.66
CA ASP A 388 11.87 15.01 -6.12
C ASP A 388 11.88 13.67 -6.90
N GLU A 389 12.15 12.55 -6.21
CA GLU A 389 12.13 11.17 -6.73
C GLU A 389 10.71 10.57 -6.80
N ARG A 390 9.68 11.32 -6.41
CA ARG A 390 8.27 10.88 -6.42
C ARG A 390 7.84 10.21 -7.73
N GLU A 391 8.25 10.76 -8.87
CA GLU A 391 7.91 10.22 -10.19
C GLU A 391 8.59 8.86 -10.47
N ASN A 392 9.68 8.54 -9.77
CA ASN A 392 10.37 7.26 -9.90
C ASN A 392 9.60 6.10 -9.25
N ILE A 393 8.56 6.39 -8.45
CA ILE A 393 7.60 5.37 -7.98
C ILE A 393 6.98 4.64 -9.19
N LEU A 394 6.64 5.36 -10.27
CA LEU A 394 6.13 4.75 -11.50
C LEU A 394 7.17 3.84 -12.17
N SER A 395 8.44 4.26 -12.22
CA SER A 395 9.49 3.42 -12.82
C SER A 395 9.75 2.15 -12.02
N ILE A 396 9.71 2.25 -10.68
CA ILE A 396 9.89 1.11 -9.78
C ILE A 396 8.72 0.13 -9.95
N LEU A 397 7.48 0.61 -10.03
CA LEU A 397 6.34 -0.28 -10.20
C LEU A 397 6.31 -0.95 -11.57
N ASN A 398 6.70 -0.24 -12.64
CA ASN A 398 6.81 -0.81 -13.98
C ASN A 398 7.89 -1.90 -14.10
N SER A 399 8.96 -1.84 -13.31
CA SER A 399 9.99 -2.90 -13.33
C SER A 399 9.55 -4.17 -12.60
N ILE A 400 8.60 -4.04 -11.68
CA ILE A 400 8.08 -5.16 -10.88
C ILE A 400 6.86 -5.80 -11.56
N VAL A 401 6.03 -5.00 -12.25
CA VAL A 401 4.74 -5.43 -12.80
C VAL A 401 4.50 -4.80 -14.16
N SER A 402 3.90 -5.56 -15.09
CA SER A 402 3.34 -5.02 -16.33
C SER A 402 2.07 -4.20 -16.02
N ILE A 403 2.20 -2.90 -15.88
CA ILE A 403 1.09 -1.96 -15.67
C ILE A 403 0.47 -1.58 -17.02
N SER A 404 -0.86 -1.55 -17.13
CA SER A 404 -1.52 -1.07 -18.35
C SER A 404 -1.35 0.45 -18.55
N THR A 405 -1.55 0.94 -19.77
CA THR A 405 -1.46 2.38 -20.06
C THR A 405 -2.45 3.19 -19.22
N GLU A 406 -3.66 2.67 -19.01
CA GLU A 406 -4.69 3.33 -18.21
C GLU A 406 -4.31 3.42 -16.73
N GLU A 407 -3.87 2.31 -16.12
CA GLU A 407 -3.38 2.26 -14.74
C GLU A 407 -2.17 3.18 -14.53
N ARG A 408 -1.26 3.24 -15.52
CA ARG A 408 -0.11 4.14 -15.50
C ARG A 408 -0.56 5.61 -15.49
N VAL A 409 -1.54 5.97 -16.31
CA VAL A 409 -2.07 7.34 -16.35
C VAL A 409 -2.77 7.70 -15.04
N GLN A 410 -3.57 6.79 -14.48
CA GLN A 410 -4.24 7.00 -13.19
C GLN A 410 -3.24 7.19 -12.04
N LEU A 411 -2.21 6.35 -11.94
CA LEU A 411 -1.17 6.51 -10.93
C LEU A 411 -0.35 7.78 -11.16
N ALA A 412 0.02 8.11 -12.40
CA ALA A 412 0.71 9.35 -12.71
C ALA A 412 -0.12 10.58 -12.35
N GLN A 413 -1.43 10.54 -12.59
CA GLN A 413 -2.33 11.62 -12.20
C GLN A 413 -2.38 11.75 -10.67
N THR A 414 -2.52 10.63 -9.94
CA THR A 414 -2.49 10.60 -8.47
C THR A 414 -1.19 11.19 -7.92
N LEU A 415 -0.04 10.80 -8.49
CA LEU A 415 1.27 11.35 -8.13
C LEU A 415 1.41 12.85 -8.48
N ARG A 416 0.75 13.35 -9.53
CA ARG A 416 0.77 14.77 -9.92
C ARG A 416 -0.19 15.67 -9.13
N THR A 417 -1.26 15.11 -8.56
CA THR A 417 -2.32 15.90 -7.87
C THR A 417 -1.88 16.63 -6.60
N THR A 418 -0.60 16.58 -6.21
CA THR A 418 -0.04 17.27 -5.04
C THR A 418 0.93 18.39 -5.42
N SER A 419 0.44 19.40 -6.15
CA SER A 419 1.12 20.71 -6.23
C SER A 419 1.22 21.37 -4.86
N LEU A 420 0.32 21.02 -3.94
CA LEU A 420 0.20 21.63 -2.62
C LEU A 420 1.41 21.36 -1.71
N SER A 421 2.01 20.16 -1.75
CA SER A 421 3.21 19.87 -0.95
C SER A 421 4.41 20.69 -1.42
N ARG A 422 4.59 20.82 -2.74
CA ARG A 422 5.63 21.66 -3.35
C ARG A 422 5.39 23.14 -3.06
N ILE A 423 4.14 23.60 -3.13
CA ILE A 423 3.75 24.97 -2.75
C ILE A 423 4.05 25.22 -1.28
N LEU A 424 3.67 24.30 -0.39
CA LEU A 424 3.91 24.41 1.05
C LEU A 424 5.40 24.36 1.40
N ARG A 425 6.22 23.58 0.68
CA ARG A 425 7.69 23.59 0.82
C ARG A 425 8.27 24.96 0.46
N THR A 426 7.84 25.54 -0.66
CA THR A 426 8.27 26.90 -1.06
C THR A 426 7.83 27.94 -0.05
N ILE A 427 6.59 27.85 0.45
CA ILE A 427 6.07 28.76 1.49
C ILE A 427 6.92 28.65 2.77
N LYS A 428 7.24 27.43 3.22
CA LYS A 428 8.08 27.20 4.41
C LYS A 428 9.50 27.75 4.20
N MET A 429 10.11 27.52 3.04
CA MET A 429 11.43 28.07 2.71
C MET A 429 11.43 29.60 2.79
N ILE A 430 10.43 30.26 2.20
CA ILE A 430 10.28 31.73 2.26
C ILE A 430 10.09 32.18 3.72
N LYS A 431 9.27 31.48 4.51
CA LYS A 431 9.08 31.80 5.94
C LYS A 431 10.40 31.76 6.72
N ASN A 432 11.16 30.68 6.60
CA ASN A 432 12.44 30.53 7.30
C ASN A 432 13.41 31.67 6.93
N ARG A 433 13.44 32.07 5.65
CA ARG A 433 14.28 33.19 5.19
C ARG A 433 13.84 34.54 5.76
N CYS A 434 12.54 34.78 5.90
CA CYS A 434 12.04 35.95 6.61
C CYS A 434 12.49 35.96 8.08
N GLU A 435 12.41 34.81 8.76
CA GLU A 435 12.87 34.68 10.15
C GLU A 435 14.38 34.93 10.28
N VAL A 436 15.20 34.47 9.32
CA VAL A 436 16.64 34.76 9.28
C VAL A 436 16.90 36.25 9.11
N VAL A 437 16.20 36.92 8.18
CA VAL A 437 16.37 38.35 7.92
C VAL A 437 16.03 39.18 9.17
N GLU A 438 14.94 38.87 9.86
CA GLU A 438 14.57 39.58 11.08
C GLU A 438 15.54 39.30 12.24
N GLN A 439 16.05 38.08 12.35
CA GLN A 439 17.09 37.76 13.32
C GLN A 439 18.41 38.50 13.04
N LEU A 440 18.84 38.59 11.78
CA LEU A 440 20.00 39.37 11.37
C LEU A 440 19.78 40.86 11.61
N ARG A 441 18.58 41.39 11.35
CA ARG A 441 18.20 42.78 11.63
C ARG A 441 18.41 43.11 13.11
N ASN A 442 17.91 42.27 14.02
CA ASN A 442 18.12 42.43 15.46
C ASN A 442 19.62 42.36 15.83
N LEU A 443 20.37 41.45 15.19
CA LEU A 443 21.80 41.29 15.42
C LEU A 443 22.59 42.55 15.04
N VAL A 444 22.32 43.15 13.88
CA VAL A 444 23.14 44.25 13.34
C VAL A 444 22.66 45.64 13.79
N PHE A 445 21.38 45.83 14.13
CA PHE A 445 20.85 47.12 14.56
C PHE A 445 20.68 47.25 16.08
N ASP A 446 20.04 46.27 16.72
CA ASP A 446 19.71 46.34 18.15
C ASP A 446 20.87 45.90 19.04
N LEU A 447 21.56 44.84 18.62
CA LEU A 447 22.69 44.25 19.35
C LEU A 447 24.06 44.74 18.84
N LYS A 448 24.12 45.84 18.07
CA LYS A 448 25.35 46.34 17.41
C LYS A 448 26.59 46.48 18.30
N LYS A 449 26.41 46.70 19.62
CA LYS A 449 27.52 46.81 20.59
C LYS A 449 28.10 45.45 21.01
N PHE A 450 27.33 44.39 20.82
CA PHE A 450 27.65 43.01 21.23
C PHE A 450 27.93 42.11 20.02
N SER A 451 27.49 42.51 18.83
CA SER A 451 27.72 41.80 17.58
C SER A 451 29.11 42.09 17.01
N THR A 452 29.93 41.06 16.95
CA THR A 452 31.25 41.10 16.31
C THR A 452 31.21 40.43 14.94
N GLU A 453 32.14 40.81 14.08
CA GLU A 453 32.32 40.29 12.71
C GLU A 453 32.40 38.76 12.69
N ARG A 454 33.43 38.19 13.34
CA ARG A 454 33.71 36.74 13.27
C ARG A 454 32.77 35.88 14.12
N GLU A 455 32.59 36.23 15.40
CA GLU A 455 31.83 35.36 16.32
C GLU A 455 30.30 35.40 16.10
N HIS A 456 29.80 36.36 15.32
CA HIS A 456 28.35 36.52 15.16
C HIS A 456 27.93 36.70 13.71
N ILE A 457 28.38 37.76 13.05
CA ILE A 457 27.87 38.12 11.72
C ILE A 457 28.29 37.10 10.67
N GLN A 458 29.56 36.72 10.65
CA GLN A 458 30.08 35.71 9.73
C GLN A 458 29.34 34.38 9.91
N LEU A 459 29.26 33.86 11.15
CA LEU A 459 28.55 32.61 11.46
C LEU A 459 27.07 32.63 11.07
N ALA A 460 26.40 33.77 11.18
CA ALA A 460 24.99 33.86 10.78
C ALA A 460 24.81 33.87 9.26
N ILE A 461 25.84 34.29 8.51
CA ILE A 461 25.81 34.37 7.05
C ILE A 461 26.35 33.11 6.35
N GLU A 462 27.20 32.32 7.01
CA GLU A 462 27.79 31.08 6.45
C GLU A 462 26.76 30.12 5.83
N ASP A 463 25.58 30.01 6.46
CA ASP A 463 24.49 29.16 5.97
C ASP A 463 23.44 29.95 5.15
N ASN A 464 23.64 31.26 4.91
CA ASN A 464 22.64 32.18 4.35
C ASN A 464 23.17 33.05 3.19
N TYR A 465 24.07 32.51 2.38
CA TYR A 465 24.66 33.20 1.23
C TYR A 465 23.65 33.68 0.17
N TRP A 466 22.45 33.12 0.17
CA TRP A 466 21.34 33.54 -0.69
C TRP A 466 20.98 35.03 -0.52
N LEU A 467 21.35 35.66 0.60
CA LEU A 467 21.22 37.11 0.85
C LEU A 467 21.98 37.97 -0.18
N PHE A 468 23.08 37.47 -0.74
CA PHE A 468 23.88 38.15 -1.76
C PHE A 468 23.47 37.75 -3.19
N GLY A 469 22.52 36.83 -3.32
CA GLY A 469 21.97 36.34 -4.59
C GLY A 469 21.40 34.94 -4.42
N GLU A 470 20.16 34.73 -4.89
CA GLU A 470 19.46 33.43 -4.81
C GLU A 470 20.25 32.27 -5.41
N GLN A 471 21.07 32.58 -6.42
CA GLN A 471 21.98 31.62 -7.02
C GLN A 471 22.98 31.04 -6.00
N PHE A 472 23.30 31.70 -4.90
CA PHE A 472 24.27 31.21 -3.93
C PHE A 472 23.68 30.25 -2.88
N HIS A 473 22.41 29.86 -3.00
CA HIS A 473 21.76 28.88 -2.09
C HIS A 473 22.27 27.44 -2.26
N LEU A 474 22.74 27.07 -3.47
CA LEU A 474 23.30 25.75 -3.78
C LEU A 474 24.76 25.95 -4.23
N VAL A 475 25.67 26.11 -3.27
CA VAL A 475 27.11 26.17 -3.56
C VAL A 475 27.62 24.74 -3.70
N SER A 476 27.68 24.26 -4.95
CA SER A 476 28.53 23.13 -5.32
C SER A 476 29.80 23.72 -5.89
N ALA A 477 30.82 23.85 -5.06
CA ALA A 477 32.11 24.37 -5.47
C ALA A 477 32.86 23.34 -6.33
N ASP A 478 33.65 23.83 -7.28
CA ASP A 478 34.89 23.12 -7.61
C ASP A 478 35.81 23.34 -6.41
N GLU A 479 35.75 22.42 -5.45
CA GLU A 479 36.47 22.54 -4.18
C GLU A 479 37.95 22.86 -4.38
N THR A 480 38.53 22.42 -5.49
CA THR A 480 39.95 22.63 -5.83
C THR A 480 40.27 24.10 -6.07
N PHE A 481 39.41 24.83 -6.79
CA PHE A 481 39.62 26.22 -7.14
C PHE A 481 39.31 27.15 -5.95
N GLU A 482 38.23 26.86 -5.22
CA GLU A 482 37.89 27.59 -4.01
C GLU A 482 38.95 27.42 -2.92
N LYS A 483 39.45 26.19 -2.71
CA LYS A 483 40.59 25.94 -1.82
C LYS A 483 41.85 26.66 -2.31
N ALA A 484 42.12 26.69 -3.62
CA ALA A 484 43.29 27.38 -4.16
C ALA A 484 43.24 28.90 -3.95
N LEU A 485 42.10 29.53 -4.21
CA LEU A 485 41.93 30.97 -4.00
C LEU A 485 41.83 31.33 -2.53
N SER A 486 41.15 30.51 -1.72
CA SER A 486 41.18 30.65 -0.27
C SER A 486 42.60 30.57 0.25
N ASN A 487 43.40 29.57 -0.17
CA ASN A 487 44.80 29.45 0.21
C ASN A 487 45.67 30.62 -0.28
N TYR A 488 45.40 31.13 -1.49
CA TYR A 488 46.11 32.28 -2.05
C TYR A 488 45.86 33.57 -1.26
N LEU A 489 44.62 33.76 -0.79
CA LEU A 489 44.24 34.85 0.09
C LEU A 489 44.54 34.55 1.58
N TYR A 490 44.94 33.33 1.94
CA TYR A 490 45.11 32.91 3.33
C TYR A 490 46.58 32.95 3.77
N VAL A 491 46.91 33.94 4.61
CA VAL A 491 48.13 33.93 5.43
C VAL A 491 47.74 34.44 6.83
N LEU A 492 47.96 33.59 7.84
CA LEU A 492 47.51 33.70 9.24
C LEU A 492 47.92 35.02 9.93
N ASP A 493 47.07 35.52 10.83
CA ASP A 493 47.45 36.51 11.85
C ASP A 493 47.25 35.94 13.27
N GLY A 494 48.37 35.84 14.01
CA GLY A 494 48.40 35.93 15.48
C GLY A 494 49.23 34.90 16.26
N GLU A 495 50.56 35.08 16.38
CA GLU A 495 51.25 35.42 17.65
C GLU A 495 52.78 35.61 17.43
N GLU A 496 53.37 36.47 18.26
CA GLU A 496 54.72 37.06 18.13
C GLU A 496 55.87 36.04 17.91
N LYS A 497 56.62 36.19 16.81
CA LYS A 497 58.08 36.29 16.82
C LYS A 497 58.66 36.69 15.45
N LYS A 498 59.64 37.58 15.52
CA LYS A 498 60.51 38.06 14.43
C LYS A 498 61.19 36.88 13.74
N GLU A 499 61.08 36.78 12.42
CA GLU A 499 62.21 36.76 11.48
C GLU A 499 61.71 36.81 10.03
N GLN A 500 62.52 37.45 9.19
CA GLN A 500 62.20 37.95 7.85
C GLN A 500 61.97 36.84 6.82
N ILE A 501 60.89 36.97 6.04
CA ILE A 501 60.91 36.65 4.60
C ILE A 501 60.20 37.81 3.87
N ASN A 502 60.92 38.38 2.88
CA ASN A 502 60.50 39.52 2.07
C ASN A 502 59.44 39.14 1.04
N SER A 503 58.20 39.58 1.27
CA SER A 503 57.25 40.06 0.25
C SER A 503 56.36 41.14 0.89
N PRO A 504 56.05 42.28 0.24
CA PRO A 504 55.20 43.33 0.80
C PRO A 504 53.69 42.96 0.89
N GLU A 505 53.29 41.79 0.38
CA GLU A 505 51.89 41.37 0.28
C GLU A 505 51.44 40.70 1.59
N HIS A 506 50.90 41.54 2.46
CA HIS A 506 50.58 41.28 3.85
C HIS A 506 49.27 40.47 4.04
N ASN A 507 49.26 39.55 5.03
CA ASN A 507 48.17 38.76 5.64
C ASN A 507 46.73 39.30 5.52
N ARG A 508 45.84 38.70 4.70
CA ARG A 508 44.42 39.12 4.61
C ARG A 508 43.44 38.03 4.14
N ARG A 509 42.63 37.48 5.05
CA ARG A 509 41.53 36.55 4.73
C ARG A 509 40.19 37.30 4.60
N PRO A 510 39.42 37.16 3.50
CA PRO A 510 38.05 37.68 3.41
C PRO A 510 37.07 36.85 4.26
N ASP A 511 35.96 37.45 4.69
CA ASP A 511 34.97 36.77 5.53
C ASP A 511 34.19 35.68 4.79
N ILE A 512 33.79 35.96 3.55
CA ILE A 512 33.05 35.02 2.71
C ILE A 512 33.67 35.01 1.31
N PHE A 513 33.83 33.81 0.80
CA PHE A 513 34.24 33.56 -0.56
C PHE A 513 33.25 32.60 -1.21
N MET A 514 32.70 32.97 -2.36
CA MET A 514 31.75 32.15 -3.10
C MET A 514 32.18 32.07 -4.55
N CYS A 515 32.43 30.85 -5.03
CA CYS A 515 32.72 30.58 -6.43
C CYS A 515 31.57 29.79 -7.04
N ARG A 516 30.95 30.31 -8.11
CA ARG A 516 29.91 29.56 -8.82
C ARG A 516 30.18 29.48 -10.32
N LYS A 517 30.27 28.24 -10.80
CA LYS A 517 30.19 27.89 -12.23
C LYS A 517 28.75 27.98 -12.71
N HIS A 518 28.16 29.18 -12.68
CA HIS A 518 26.82 29.39 -13.22
C HIS A 518 26.87 30.19 -14.51
N LYS A 519 26.06 29.78 -15.47
CA LYS A 519 25.94 30.34 -16.81
C LYS A 519 25.22 31.70 -16.80
N VAL A 520 25.89 32.77 -16.36
CA VAL A 520 25.38 34.13 -16.58
C VAL A 520 25.58 34.43 -18.07
N ALA A 521 24.50 34.85 -18.75
CA ALA A 521 24.60 35.23 -20.17
C ALA A 521 25.59 36.39 -20.28
N ASP A 522 26.62 36.20 -21.09
CA ASP A 522 27.56 37.27 -21.37
C ASP A 522 26.78 38.41 -22.06
N THR A 523 26.84 39.60 -21.46
CA THR A 523 26.14 40.80 -21.95
C THR A 523 26.67 41.28 -23.30
N THR A 524 27.85 40.81 -23.70
CA THR A 524 28.48 41.04 -25.00
C THR A 524 28.28 39.88 -25.99
N ASP A 525 28.05 38.65 -25.51
CA ASP A 525 27.77 37.48 -26.35
C ASP A 525 26.83 36.49 -25.65
N PHE A 526 25.53 36.57 -25.94
CA PHE A 526 24.50 35.72 -25.34
C PHE A 526 24.66 34.21 -25.63
N SER A 527 25.60 33.80 -26.49
CA SER A 527 25.93 32.39 -26.74
C SER A 527 26.95 31.82 -25.74
N ASN A 528 27.66 32.68 -25.02
CA ASN A 528 28.70 32.33 -24.05
C ASN A 528 28.23 32.54 -22.60
N MET A 529 28.93 31.88 -21.68
CA MET A 529 28.53 31.74 -20.28
C MET A 529 29.71 32.02 -19.37
N LEU A 530 29.56 32.98 -18.45
CA LEU A 530 30.64 33.46 -17.57
C LEU A 530 30.61 32.79 -16.19
N GLU A 531 31.78 32.47 -15.63
CA GLU A 531 31.95 32.03 -14.24
C GLU A 531 31.97 33.25 -13.29
N GLU A 532 30.99 33.34 -12.38
CA GLU A 532 30.85 34.46 -11.45
C GLU A 532 31.45 34.11 -10.08
N ASN A 533 32.39 34.94 -9.64
CA ASN A 533 33.07 34.83 -8.34
C ASN A 533 32.65 36.01 -7.46
N VAL A 534 32.30 35.71 -6.22
CA VAL A 534 31.87 36.71 -5.23
C VAL A 534 32.73 36.65 -3.99
N ILE A 535 33.24 37.80 -3.56
CA ILE A 535 33.99 37.97 -2.33
C ILE A 535 33.22 38.97 -1.46
N VAL A 536 32.91 38.60 -0.22
CA VAL A 536 32.22 39.50 0.71
C VAL A 536 33.09 39.72 1.94
N GLU A 537 33.33 40.98 2.24
CA GLU A 537 33.92 41.45 3.49
C GLU A 537 32.81 42.03 4.36
N LEU A 538 32.61 41.41 5.52
CA LEU A 538 31.64 41.86 6.50
C LEU A 538 32.36 42.72 7.52
N LYS A 539 31.76 43.85 7.91
CA LYS A 539 32.31 44.66 8.99
C LYS A 539 31.37 44.67 10.18
N ARG A 540 31.96 44.84 11.36
CA ARG A 540 31.20 45.09 12.59
C ARG A 540 30.22 46.25 12.35
N PRO A 541 28.99 46.21 12.89
CA PRO A 541 27.96 47.20 12.57
C PRO A 541 28.32 48.63 13.01
N THR A 542 29.28 48.78 13.93
CA THR A 542 29.80 50.07 14.40
C THR A 542 30.89 50.67 13.49
N VAL A 543 31.40 49.93 12.51
CA VAL A 543 32.46 50.38 11.60
C VAL A 543 31.84 50.99 10.36
N THR A 544 32.03 52.28 10.14
CA THR A 544 31.64 52.96 8.89
C THR A 544 32.56 52.51 7.75
N ILE A 545 31.98 52.16 6.61
CA ILE A 545 32.73 51.89 5.37
C ILE A 545 33.25 53.22 4.84
N GLY A 546 34.58 53.35 4.80
CA GLY A 546 35.26 54.49 4.23
C GLY A 546 36.47 54.09 3.42
N LYS A 547 37.38 55.05 3.17
CA LYS A 547 38.57 54.84 2.34
C LYS A 547 39.42 53.63 2.77
N LYS A 548 39.54 53.37 4.07
CA LYS A 548 40.32 52.22 4.60
C LYS A 548 39.69 50.88 4.22
N GLN A 549 38.39 50.74 4.41
CA GLN A 549 37.64 49.51 4.10
C GLN A 549 37.57 49.29 2.59
N PHE A 550 37.37 50.37 1.83
CA PHE A 550 37.44 50.32 0.37
C PHE A 550 38.81 49.85 -0.12
N ARG A 551 39.90 50.41 0.41
CA ARG A 551 41.26 49.99 0.06
C ARG A 551 41.51 48.53 0.41
N GLN A 552 40.93 48.03 1.51
CA GLN A 552 41.02 46.61 1.85
C GLN A 552 40.46 45.71 0.75
N ILE A 553 39.33 46.10 0.15
CA ILE A 553 38.73 45.37 -0.97
C ILE A 553 39.55 45.53 -2.26
N GLU A 554 40.03 46.74 -2.55
CA GLU A 554 40.94 46.96 -3.69
C GLU A 554 42.17 46.09 -3.60
N ASP A 555 42.72 45.88 -2.40
CA ASP A 555 43.88 45.03 -2.22
C ASP A 555 43.55 43.55 -2.54
N TYR A 556 42.33 43.05 -2.27
CA TYR A 556 41.91 41.72 -2.77
C TYR A 556 41.83 41.67 -4.29
N LEU A 557 41.29 42.72 -4.91
CA LEU A 557 41.22 42.85 -6.36
C LEU A 557 42.63 42.86 -6.97
N ASP A 558 43.54 43.66 -6.43
CA ASP A 558 44.93 43.78 -6.89
C ASP A 558 45.66 42.44 -6.76
N LEU A 559 45.49 41.71 -5.64
CA LEU A 559 46.05 40.37 -5.44
C LEU A 559 45.51 39.37 -6.49
N ILE A 560 44.20 39.32 -6.70
CA ILE A 560 43.59 38.41 -7.69
C ILE A 560 44.05 38.75 -9.10
N LYS A 561 44.17 40.05 -9.40
CA LYS A 561 44.68 40.53 -10.70
C LYS A 561 46.14 40.15 -10.93
N GLY A 562 46.93 40.02 -9.87
CA GLY A 562 48.34 39.59 -9.94
C GLY A 562 48.54 38.11 -10.27
N GLU A 563 47.55 37.25 -10.00
CA GLU A 563 47.64 35.81 -10.22
C GLU A 563 47.06 35.40 -11.58
N GLU A 564 47.93 34.94 -12.49
CA GLU A 564 47.57 34.58 -13.86
C GLU A 564 46.46 33.52 -13.91
N ARG A 565 46.39 32.61 -12.93
CA ARG A 565 45.35 31.58 -12.85
C ARG A 565 43.93 32.12 -12.67
N PHE A 566 43.76 33.39 -12.28
CA PHE A 566 42.45 34.00 -11.99
C PHE A 566 41.93 34.99 -13.06
N ASN A 567 42.75 35.30 -14.08
CA ASN A 567 42.52 36.39 -15.03
C ASN A 567 41.78 36.00 -16.34
N SER A 568 41.08 34.87 -16.39
CA SER A 568 40.29 34.48 -17.57
C SER A 568 39.20 35.51 -17.91
N GLN A 569 39.02 35.86 -19.18
CA GLN A 569 37.91 36.73 -19.65
C GLN A 569 36.54 36.08 -19.49
N MET A 570 36.49 34.75 -19.32
CA MET A 570 35.27 34.02 -19.00
C MET A 570 34.89 34.09 -17.52
N ARG A 571 35.57 34.93 -16.72
CA ARG A 571 35.30 35.11 -15.28
C ARG A 571 34.91 36.53 -14.95
N SER A 572 33.92 36.67 -14.10
CA SER A 572 33.58 37.93 -13.46
C SER A 572 33.83 37.86 -11.95
N TRP A 573 34.22 39.00 -11.38
CA TRP A 573 34.54 39.15 -9.97
C TRP A 573 33.70 40.26 -9.36
N LYS A 574 32.93 39.94 -8.33
CA LYS A 574 32.16 40.91 -7.54
C LYS A 574 32.65 40.92 -6.11
N PHE A 575 33.07 42.07 -5.63
CA PHE A 575 33.48 42.28 -4.26
C PHE A 575 32.41 43.09 -3.55
N PHE A 576 32.05 42.66 -2.35
CA PHE A 576 31.09 43.35 -1.50
C PHE A 576 31.79 43.74 -0.20
N VAL A 577 31.54 44.95 0.27
CA VAL A 577 31.83 45.37 1.64
C VAL A 577 30.54 45.81 2.31
N VAL A 578 30.26 45.25 3.49
CA VAL A 578 28.97 45.41 4.17
C VAL A 578 29.13 45.92 5.59
N SER A 579 28.37 46.95 5.98
CA SER A 579 28.24 47.43 7.36
C SER A 579 26.95 48.23 7.56
N ASN A 580 26.76 48.93 8.68
CA ASN A 580 25.54 49.75 8.87
C ASN A 580 25.63 51.15 8.24
N LYS A 581 26.83 51.64 7.93
CA LYS A 581 27.04 53.02 7.47
C LYS A 581 28.16 53.13 6.45
N VAL A 582 28.03 54.12 5.58
CA VAL A 582 29.05 54.55 4.62
C VAL A 582 29.40 56.02 4.86
N ASP A 583 30.65 56.39 4.62
CA ASP A 583 31.12 57.77 4.72
C ASP A 583 30.91 58.56 3.40
N ASP A 584 31.29 59.84 3.40
CA ASP A 584 31.12 60.69 2.23
C ASP A 584 32.05 60.29 1.07
N PHE A 585 33.21 59.69 1.35
CA PHE A 585 34.09 59.15 0.31
C PHE A 585 33.38 58.07 -0.51
N ILE A 586 32.70 57.13 0.14
CA ILE A 586 31.92 56.09 -0.53
C ILE A 586 30.74 56.68 -1.30
N LYS A 587 30.04 57.67 -0.73
CA LYS A 587 28.93 58.34 -1.44
C LYS A 587 29.37 59.04 -2.71
N ASP A 588 30.56 59.62 -2.72
CA ASP A 588 31.12 60.23 -3.91
C ASP A 588 31.48 59.16 -4.96
N GLN A 589 31.93 57.97 -4.55
CA GLN A 589 32.12 56.85 -5.47
C GLN A 589 30.79 56.39 -6.09
N TYR A 590 29.68 56.31 -5.34
CA TYR A 590 28.39 55.97 -5.93
C TYR A 590 27.98 56.93 -7.06
N LYS A 591 28.22 58.22 -6.89
CA LYS A 591 27.95 59.22 -7.92
C LYS A 591 28.87 59.05 -9.13
N ALA A 592 30.14 58.74 -8.89
CA ALA A 592 31.14 58.56 -9.95
C ALA A 592 30.80 57.40 -10.90
N PHE A 593 30.12 56.36 -10.41
CA PHE A 593 29.75 55.18 -11.21
C PHE A 593 28.24 55.05 -11.49
N GLN A 594 27.48 56.12 -11.27
CA GLN A 594 26.02 56.14 -11.45
C GLN A 594 25.61 55.83 -12.90
N ASP A 595 26.43 56.23 -13.87
CA ASP A 595 26.23 56.00 -15.32
C ASP A 595 26.18 54.50 -15.69
N LYS A 596 26.71 53.63 -14.83
CA LYS A 596 26.71 52.17 -15.05
C LYS A 596 25.38 51.49 -14.75
N ASN A 597 24.38 52.22 -14.22
CA ASN A 597 23.07 51.67 -13.84
C ASN A 597 23.14 50.47 -12.86
N LYS A 598 24.20 50.39 -12.06
CA LYS A 598 24.40 49.36 -11.03
C LYS A 598 24.34 50.03 -9.67
N ARG A 599 23.33 49.70 -8.86
CA ARG A 599 23.19 50.25 -7.51
C ARG A 599 24.36 49.78 -6.64
N PHE A 600 24.80 50.66 -5.74
CA PHE A 600 25.87 50.39 -4.75
C PHE A 600 27.27 50.17 -5.35
N LEU A 601 27.43 50.32 -6.67
CA LEU A 601 28.70 50.21 -7.34
C LEU A 601 29.61 51.39 -6.97
N VAL A 602 30.81 51.07 -6.51
CA VAL A 602 31.84 52.06 -6.12
C VAL A 602 33.11 51.93 -6.94
N HIS A 603 33.27 50.84 -7.70
CA HIS A 603 34.37 50.66 -8.62
C HIS A 603 34.02 49.63 -9.70
N ILE A 604 34.43 49.86 -10.93
CA ILE A 604 34.40 48.87 -12.00
C ILE A 604 35.65 48.99 -12.87
N LYS A 605 36.29 47.86 -13.13
CA LYS A 605 37.43 47.78 -14.05
C LYS A 605 37.47 46.39 -14.68
N GLU A 606 37.39 46.35 -16.02
CA GLU A 606 37.37 45.09 -16.80
C GLU A 606 36.27 44.16 -16.26
N GLN A 607 36.64 42.97 -15.77
CA GLN A 607 35.73 41.95 -15.23
C GLN A 607 35.56 42.02 -13.70
N PHE A 608 36.03 43.09 -13.05
CA PHE A 608 36.02 43.28 -11.60
C PHE A 608 35.09 44.43 -11.18
N GLU A 609 34.24 44.18 -10.20
CA GLU A 609 33.25 45.13 -9.68
C GLU A 609 33.29 45.18 -8.15
N ILE A 610 33.34 46.37 -7.57
CA ILE A 610 33.28 46.56 -6.12
C ILE A 610 31.96 47.25 -5.75
N TYR A 611 31.26 46.66 -4.80
CA TYR A 611 30.01 47.14 -4.23
C TYR A 611 30.22 47.45 -2.74
N ALA A 612 29.79 48.62 -2.31
CA ALA A 612 29.72 48.96 -0.89
C ALA A 612 28.25 49.06 -0.49
N MET A 613 27.78 48.24 0.44
CA MET A 613 26.37 48.14 0.81
C MET A 613 26.18 48.30 2.31
N THR A 614 25.03 48.85 2.70
CA THR A 614 24.60 48.77 4.09
C THR A 614 23.80 47.50 4.35
N TRP A 615 23.72 47.06 5.62
CA TRP A 615 22.81 45.98 6.01
C TRP A 615 21.36 46.31 5.67
N ASP A 616 20.96 47.58 5.77
CA ASP A 616 19.63 48.04 5.35
C ASP A 616 19.41 47.82 3.85
N ASP A 617 20.40 48.10 3.01
CA ASP A 617 20.33 47.84 1.57
C ASP A 617 20.09 46.35 1.26
N ILE A 618 20.76 45.44 1.97
CA ILE A 618 20.60 43.99 1.80
C ILE A 618 19.18 43.56 2.19
N PHE A 619 18.69 43.99 3.35
CA PHE A 619 17.35 43.63 3.81
C PHE A 619 16.26 44.23 2.90
N GLN A 620 16.44 45.47 2.44
CA GLN A 620 15.50 46.12 1.54
C GLN A 620 15.44 45.40 0.18
N LEU A 621 16.57 44.94 -0.35
CA LEU A 621 16.61 44.14 -1.57
C LEU A 621 15.89 42.80 -1.41
N PHE A 622 16.07 42.12 -0.27
CA PHE A 622 15.36 40.88 0.04
C PHE A 622 13.85 41.11 0.09
N GLU A 623 13.41 42.16 0.79
CA GLU A 623 11.99 42.52 0.90
C GLU A 623 11.40 42.81 -0.47
N ILE A 624 12.01 43.70 -1.27
CA ILE A 624 11.50 44.05 -2.61
C ILE A 624 11.36 42.81 -3.50
N LYS A 625 12.33 41.91 -3.44
CA LYS A 625 12.35 40.69 -4.27
C LYS A 625 11.24 39.71 -3.88
N HIS A 626 10.91 39.62 -2.60
CA HIS A 626 9.93 38.67 -2.06
C HIS A 626 8.56 39.28 -1.78
N ASN A 627 8.40 40.61 -1.87
CA ASN A 627 7.20 41.32 -1.46
C ASN A 627 5.93 40.76 -2.11
N PHE A 628 5.96 40.54 -3.43
CA PHE A 628 4.81 39.98 -4.16
C PHE A 628 4.39 38.60 -3.64
N LEU A 629 5.34 37.76 -3.23
CA LEU A 629 5.06 36.44 -2.67
C LEU A 629 4.57 36.56 -1.23
N LEU A 630 5.17 37.44 -0.42
CA LEU A 630 4.79 37.68 0.97
C LEU A 630 3.38 38.25 1.09
N ASP A 631 3.02 39.22 0.23
CA ASP A 631 1.69 39.83 0.16
C ASP A 631 0.61 38.81 -0.21
N LYS A 632 0.91 37.89 -1.15
CA LYS A 632 -0.04 36.83 -1.54
C LYS A 632 -0.20 35.72 -0.52
N LEU A 633 0.76 35.57 0.39
CA LEU A 633 0.78 34.52 1.41
C LEU A 633 0.26 35.00 2.77
N ASP A 634 -0.18 36.27 2.87
CA ASP A 634 -0.70 36.88 4.09
C ASP A 634 0.27 36.72 5.28
N PHE A 635 1.58 36.76 5.00
CA PHE A 635 2.60 36.66 6.04
C PHE A 635 2.59 37.91 6.90
N ASP A 636 2.09 37.79 8.13
CA ASP A 636 2.11 38.90 9.08
C ASP A 636 3.50 39.07 9.70
N LYS A 637 4.29 39.96 9.08
CA LYS A 637 5.62 40.36 9.55
C LYS A 637 5.60 40.84 11.01
N LYS A 638 4.51 41.48 11.48
CA LYS A 638 4.42 41.93 12.87
C LYS A 638 4.38 40.78 13.86
N THR A 639 3.70 39.70 13.51
CA THR A 639 3.66 38.49 14.35
C THR A 639 5.06 37.86 14.48
N ILE A 640 5.82 37.78 13.37
CA ILE A 640 7.21 37.27 13.38
C ILE A 640 8.13 38.19 14.21
N GLU A 641 8.01 39.52 14.04
CA GLU A 641 8.75 40.49 14.84
C GLU A 641 8.42 40.38 16.34
N GLU A 642 7.16 40.14 16.69
CA GLU A 642 6.69 39.97 18.07
C GLU A 642 7.17 38.65 18.71
N GLU A 643 7.22 37.56 17.95
CA GLU A 643 7.76 36.26 18.40
C GLU A 643 9.29 36.32 18.62
N ILE A 644 10.00 37.12 17.83
CA ILE A 644 11.48 37.24 17.86
C ILE A 644 11.95 38.36 18.81
N LYS A 645 11.05 39.20 19.35
CA LYS A 645 11.38 40.30 20.27
C LYS A 645 12.27 39.83 21.44
N LEU A 646 13.46 40.42 21.51
CA LEU A 646 14.44 40.14 22.56
C LEU A 646 14.07 40.85 23.87
N TYR A 647 14.06 40.12 24.98
CA TYR A 647 13.88 40.69 26.34
C TYR A 647 15.20 41.16 26.98
N ALA A 648 16.35 40.96 26.33
CA ALA A 648 17.67 41.32 26.87
C ALA A 648 18.66 41.77 25.77
N ASN A 649 19.38 42.88 26.03
CA ASN A 649 20.39 43.45 25.14
C ASN A 649 21.80 43.17 25.69
N ASN A 650 22.32 41.96 25.45
CA ASN A 650 23.62 41.49 25.95
C ASN A 650 24.25 40.47 24.97
N ARG A 651 25.48 40.02 25.26
CA ARG A 651 26.23 39.06 24.42
C ARG A 651 25.52 37.71 24.27
N VAL A 652 24.91 37.20 25.35
CA VAL A 652 24.15 35.93 25.34
C VAL A 652 22.98 35.97 24.36
N ALA A 653 22.33 37.13 24.21
CA ALA A 653 21.26 37.33 23.23
C ALA A 653 21.78 37.24 21.78
N ALA A 654 22.98 37.78 21.51
CA ALA A 654 23.61 37.69 20.19
C ALA A 654 24.00 36.24 19.86
N ASP A 655 24.62 35.51 20.80
CA ASP A 655 24.97 34.09 20.64
C ASP A 655 23.73 33.22 20.37
N ARG A 656 22.60 33.51 21.03
CA ARG A 656 21.35 32.79 20.83
C ARG A 656 20.76 33.00 19.44
N ILE A 657 20.83 34.22 18.90
CA ILE A 657 20.37 34.52 17.54
C ILE A 657 21.16 33.72 16.53
N VAL A 658 22.49 33.71 16.62
CA VAL A 658 23.35 32.97 15.69
C VAL A 658 23.00 31.47 15.69
N ASN A 659 22.82 30.88 16.87
CA ASN A 659 22.42 29.48 16.99
C ASN A 659 21.04 29.16 16.41
N ASN A 660 20.09 30.11 16.49
CA ASN A 660 18.76 29.95 15.92
C ASN A 660 18.78 30.06 14.39
N VAL A 661 19.47 31.06 13.84
CA VAL A 661 19.67 31.24 12.39
C VAL A 661 20.23 29.97 11.76
N ARG A 662 21.27 29.38 12.36
CA ARG A 662 21.90 28.15 11.84
C ARG A 662 21.00 26.91 11.87
N LYS A 663 20.01 26.86 12.79
CA LYS A 663 19.06 25.74 12.87
C LYS A 663 17.97 25.78 11.79
N LEU A 664 17.64 26.97 11.28
CA LEU A 664 16.55 27.18 10.33
C LEU A 664 16.87 26.67 8.91
N GLU A 665 18.15 26.51 8.56
CA GLU A 665 18.62 25.97 7.28
C GLU A 665 18.87 24.44 7.30
N THR A 666 19.05 23.82 8.48
CA THR A 666 19.41 22.38 8.60
C THR A 666 18.30 21.34 8.34
N TRP A 667 17.15 21.69 7.72
CA TRP A 667 16.02 20.74 7.54
C TRP A 667 15.26 20.84 6.21
#